data_AF-A0A1B0C814-F1
#
_entry.id   AF-A0A1B0C814-F1
#
_cell.length_a   1.000
_cell.length_b   1.000
_cell.length_c   1.000
_cell.angle_alpha   90.00
_cell.angle_beta   90.00
_cell.angle_gamma   90.00
#
_symmetry.space_group_name_H-M   'P 1'
#
loop_
_entity.id
_entity.type
_entity.pdbx_description
1 polymer ?
#
loop_
_entity_poly.entity_id
_entity_poly.type
_entity_poly.pdbx_seq_one_letter_code
_entity_poly.pdbx_strand_id
1 'polypeptide(L)'
;MVHLRGSNQILTPNLDALGYQGVILNRHYTAAMCSPSRAAFMSGKYSIHTGLQHLVILADEPRSHPLNDKILSQYLKEAGYQNHIVGKWHLGLARKAFLPTYRGFDSHVGFLGPYIDYFDFTHIASYRTYPPGFDFRRNESLYWDRVGEYATDVLADESSKIILNHNAAQGPLFLFLSQLAPHTANERDHLQTVPEDLAKVGHIKDPNRRKYAAMVIALDRCVGQVVEALKVKGILDNTFILFLSDNGGPTVGQHSNMASNFPLRGQKDSPWEGGLRGTALVWSTQLQKRHYVSEHLTHITDWFPTLSQMAGAKSYKFKKIDGNDIWQTISLNRSPLRREIVHNIDPIGGYTSYVRDGWKYVNGTTWGGTFDYWVGQMPFEESPKTPFYTKIVMDSPVWRALNPYATKNLKSKDIEEMRRKTKINCQRKIPPSRDCNPMEAPCLFYLEDDPCEGSFDISLRGGNQILTPNIDALGYQGVILNRHYTPPLCSPSRAAFLTGKSHINLGMQFIVIFNDEPRSLSLDEKLLPQYLKEVGYKTHIVGKWHLGFARRSFLPTHRGFDTHVGFLGPYIDYFNFTNTLDPYPAGFDFRYNEEVYRDRIGEYATDVLTDEATKIIEQHNTAKDGPLFMYLPHTAVHSANEYDPLQAVSEDLETVAHIKDPERRTYAAMVKALDRSVGKVITALKEKDMLENTIILFFSDNGGPTQGYLATSASNFPLRGQKDGPWEGGVRGTAVIWSPLLQKRHYVSNHLIHITDWLPTFAELANVSSYKEKDLNGNNIWSTISYNESPLRREIVHNIDTITGYTSYYKDGWKYINGTRWNGAYDQWIGEMTFEESPEASSYPNLVMKSKVWQALNPYALKNLKPRHLEEMRKKTGINCRKVTSPSRDCKPLEAPCLFYVDDDPCEMNNLAHFRPTRMAIIEKRLQYLQETMTPPGNLPRNSAANPALHDGIWTWWFELMQK
;
A
#
# COMPACT_ATOMS: atom_id res chain seq x y z
N MET A 1 -3.45 6.88 24.13
CA MET A 1 -3.81 5.57 23.53
C MET A 1 -4.48 4.65 24.55
N VAL A 2 -5.42 3.82 24.10
CA VAL A 2 -5.96 2.63 24.79
C VAL A 2 -5.02 1.42 24.65
N HIS A 3 -5.24 0.34 25.40
CA HIS A 3 -4.33 -0.81 25.47
C HIS A 3 -4.26 -1.61 24.15
N LEU A 4 -5.41 -1.88 23.51
CA LEU A 4 -5.47 -2.57 22.20
C LEU A 4 -4.61 -1.92 21.09
N ARG A 5 -4.30 -0.61 21.16
CA ARG A 5 -3.43 0.09 20.20
C ARG A 5 -1.93 -0.17 20.41
N GLY A 6 -1.56 -1.07 21.34
CA GLY A 6 -0.17 -1.41 21.64
C GLY A 6 0.46 -0.62 22.79
N SER A 7 -0.33 0.17 23.52
CA SER A 7 0.06 0.70 24.83
C SER A 7 0.08 -0.42 25.86
N ASN A 8 1.15 -0.53 26.65
CA ASN A 8 1.22 -1.53 27.73
C ASN A 8 0.89 -0.93 29.11
N GLN A 9 1.00 0.39 29.31
CA GLN A 9 0.93 1.06 30.62
C GLN A 9 -0.46 1.05 31.27
N ILE A 10 -1.52 1.19 30.48
CA ILE A 10 -2.91 1.39 30.95
C ILE A 10 -3.74 0.26 30.40
N LEU A 11 -4.40 -0.54 31.24
CA LEU A 11 -5.28 -1.64 30.83
C LEU A 11 -6.70 -1.10 30.56
N THR A 12 -7.27 -1.44 29.40
CA THR A 12 -8.63 -1.04 28.99
C THR A 12 -9.47 -2.25 28.57
N PRO A 13 -9.74 -3.21 29.47
CA PRO A 13 -10.28 -4.52 29.10
C PRO A 13 -11.70 -4.48 28.51
N ASN A 14 -12.54 -3.50 28.85
CA ASN A 14 -13.89 -3.38 28.30
C ASN A 14 -13.86 -2.84 26.86
N LEU A 15 -13.06 -1.80 26.60
CA LEU A 15 -12.83 -1.25 25.27
C LEU A 15 -12.11 -2.26 24.36
N ASP A 16 -11.09 -2.93 24.91
CA ASP A 16 -10.38 -4.01 24.23
C ASP A 16 -11.37 -5.14 23.84
N ALA A 17 -12.22 -5.60 24.77
CA ALA A 17 -13.24 -6.60 24.50
C ALA A 17 -14.26 -6.15 23.44
N LEU A 18 -14.73 -4.90 23.48
CA LEU A 18 -15.62 -4.31 22.47
C LEU A 18 -14.98 -4.38 21.07
N GLY A 19 -13.68 -4.06 20.97
CA GLY A 19 -12.91 -4.16 19.75
C GLY A 19 -12.76 -5.59 19.23
N TYR A 20 -12.34 -6.53 20.08
CA TYR A 20 -12.11 -7.93 19.66
C TYR A 20 -13.41 -8.71 19.38
N GLN A 21 -14.51 -8.38 20.06
CA GLN A 21 -15.84 -8.94 19.77
C GLN A 21 -16.51 -8.31 18.53
N GLY A 22 -15.99 -7.17 18.05
CA GLY A 22 -16.56 -6.36 16.98
C GLY A 22 -15.57 -6.12 15.84
N VAL A 23 -15.40 -4.85 15.45
CA VAL A 23 -14.49 -4.40 14.40
C VAL A 23 -13.66 -3.23 14.93
N ILE A 24 -12.34 -3.30 14.75
CA ILE A 24 -11.42 -2.23 15.14
C ILE A 24 -11.04 -1.45 13.88
N LEU A 25 -11.47 -0.19 13.77
CA LEU A 25 -11.08 0.66 12.64
C LEU A 25 -9.71 1.27 12.95
N ASN A 26 -8.68 0.86 12.20
CA ASN A 26 -7.30 1.24 12.50
C ASN A 26 -6.89 2.56 11.84
N ARG A 27 -7.47 2.88 10.68
CA ARG A 27 -7.28 4.15 9.94
C ARG A 27 -8.56 5.00 9.96
N HIS A 28 -9.06 5.27 11.18
CA HIS A 28 -10.16 6.21 11.41
C HIS A 28 -9.65 7.62 11.72
N TYR A 29 -10.23 8.62 11.06
CA TYR A 29 -9.81 10.01 11.12
C TYR A 29 -10.94 10.92 11.63
N THR A 30 -10.52 11.99 12.29
CA THR A 30 -11.34 13.04 12.91
C THR A 30 -10.78 14.40 12.55
N ALA A 31 -11.50 15.49 12.84
CA ALA A 31 -10.89 16.82 12.85
C ALA A 31 -9.97 16.96 14.08
N ALA A 32 -8.99 17.88 14.04
CA ALA A 32 -7.99 18.01 15.10
C ALA A 32 -8.56 18.44 16.47
N MET A 33 -9.83 18.83 16.53
CA MET A 33 -10.51 19.29 17.74
C MET A 33 -11.99 18.87 17.83
N CYS A 34 -12.48 18.85 19.07
CA CYS A 34 -13.79 18.33 19.49
C CYS A 34 -15.05 19.01 18.89
N SER A 35 -15.24 20.34 18.93
CA SER A 35 -16.43 20.96 18.27
C SER A 35 -16.47 20.70 16.76
N PRO A 36 -15.36 20.89 16.01
CA PRO A 36 -15.30 20.55 14.59
C PRO A 36 -15.65 19.08 14.30
N SER A 37 -15.09 18.14 15.08
CA SER A 37 -15.43 16.71 14.95
C SER A 37 -16.87 16.37 15.31
N ARG A 38 -17.44 17.02 16.33
CA ARG A 38 -18.86 16.84 16.72
C ARG A 38 -19.80 17.39 15.65
N ALA A 39 -19.47 18.52 15.04
CA ALA A 39 -20.19 19.04 13.90
C ALA A 39 -20.12 18.08 12.70
N ALA A 40 -18.94 17.54 12.42
CA ALA A 40 -18.73 16.57 11.34
C ALA A 40 -19.50 15.26 11.55
N PHE A 41 -19.52 14.71 12.77
CA PHE A 41 -20.37 13.56 13.15
C PHE A 41 -21.87 13.86 12.99
N MET A 42 -22.31 15.05 13.43
CA MET A 42 -23.72 15.41 13.46
C MET A 42 -24.28 15.83 12.09
N SER A 43 -23.45 16.31 11.15
CA SER A 43 -23.90 16.83 9.84
C SER A 43 -23.43 16.00 8.64
N GLY A 44 -22.42 15.13 8.81
CA GLY A 44 -21.76 14.45 7.71
C GLY A 44 -20.88 15.36 6.85
N LYS A 45 -20.57 16.58 7.31
CA LYS A 45 -19.78 17.58 6.57
C LYS A 45 -18.40 17.82 7.18
N TYR A 46 -17.42 18.18 6.37
CA TYR A 46 -16.14 18.68 6.87
C TYR A 46 -16.31 20.04 7.59
N SER A 47 -15.37 20.35 8.49
CA SER A 47 -15.34 21.61 9.26
C SER A 47 -15.44 22.85 8.39
N ILE A 48 -14.80 22.82 7.20
CA ILE A 48 -14.79 23.86 6.17
C ILE A 48 -16.19 24.14 5.57
N HIS A 49 -17.10 23.17 5.61
CA HIS A 49 -18.47 23.29 5.12
C HIS A 49 -19.49 23.60 6.24
N THR A 50 -19.04 23.72 7.49
CA THR A 50 -19.85 24.10 8.66
C THR A 50 -19.43 25.43 9.30
N GLY A 51 -18.34 26.06 8.83
CA GLY A 51 -17.79 27.29 9.43
C GLY A 51 -17.02 27.06 10.74
N LEU A 52 -16.59 25.82 10.99
CA LEU A 52 -15.92 25.39 12.22
C LEU A 52 -14.49 24.89 11.96
N GLN A 53 -13.87 25.32 10.86
CA GLN A 53 -12.49 24.95 10.52
C GLN A 53 -11.43 25.49 11.50
N HIS A 54 -11.61 26.69 12.05
CA HIS A 54 -10.57 27.33 12.85
C HIS A 54 -10.51 26.80 14.28
N LEU A 55 -11.26 27.40 15.21
CA LEU A 55 -11.24 27.05 16.63
C LEU A 55 -12.54 26.36 17.08
N VAL A 56 -12.42 25.54 18.14
CA VAL A 56 -13.56 25.13 18.97
C VAL A 56 -14.44 26.30 19.36
N ILE A 57 -15.72 26.04 19.60
CA ILE A 57 -16.65 27.08 20.05
C ILE A 57 -16.34 27.39 21.52
N LEU A 58 -16.00 28.64 21.83
CA LEU A 58 -15.76 29.10 23.20
C LEU A 58 -17.10 29.45 23.87
N ALA A 59 -17.13 29.45 25.20
CA ALA A 59 -18.40 29.59 25.95
C ALA A 59 -19.02 30.99 25.87
N ASP A 60 -18.22 32.03 25.59
CA ASP A 60 -18.66 33.42 25.40
C ASP A 60 -18.94 33.77 23.92
N GLU A 61 -18.75 32.84 22.97
CA GLU A 61 -19.00 33.12 21.55
C GLU A 61 -20.50 33.01 21.18
N PRO A 62 -21.06 33.98 20.43
CA PRO A 62 -22.46 33.96 20.00
C PRO A 62 -22.74 33.02 18.80
N ARG A 63 -21.90 31.99 18.56
CA ARG A 63 -21.98 31.07 17.41
C ARG A 63 -22.36 29.62 17.81
N SER A 64 -22.65 28.82 16.79
CA SER A 64 -23.06 27.42 16.91
C SER A 64 -22.69 26.62 15.66
N HIS A 65 -22.90 25.31 15.69
CA HIS A 65 -23.12 24.57 14.45
C HIS A 65 -24.33 25.16 13.68
N PRO A 66 -24.23 25.47 12.37
CA PRO A 66 -25.24 26.23 11.63
C PRO A 66 -26.67 25.70 11.80
N LEU A 67 -27.65 26.60 11.98
CA LEU A 67 -29.06 26.22 12.17
C LEU A 67 -29.70 25.67 10.88
N ASN A 68 -29.25 26.13 9.71
CA ASN A 68 -29.73 25.65 8.41
C ASN A 68 -29.29 24.20 8.13
N ASP A 69 -28.26 23.71 8.83
CA ASP A 69 -27.81 22.34 8.74
C ASP A 69 -28.59 21.46 9.72
N LYS A 70 -29.56 20.73 9.17
CA LYS A 70 -30.28 19.67 9.88
C LYS A 70 -29.30 18.54 10.21
N ILE A 71 -29.29 18.11 11.48
CA ILE A 71 -28.33 17.12 12.00
C ILE A 71 -28.92 15.74 12.25
N LEU A 72 -28.06 14.75 12.49
CA LEU A 72 -28.36 13.33 12.70
C LEU A 72 -29.58 13.10 13.60
N SER A 73 -29.58 13.64 14.82
CA SER A 73 -30.69 13.55 15.78
C SER A 73 -32.03 14.05 15.23
N GLN A 74 -32.04 15.04 14.33
CA GLN A 74 -33.27 15.53 13.70
C GLN A 74 -33.78 14.56 12.61
N TYR A 75 -32.88 13.89 11.87
CA TYR A 75 -33.28 12.81 10.94
C TYR A 75 -33.71 11.54 11.67
N LEU A 76 -33.03 11.18 12.77
CA LEU A 76 -33.41 10.05 13.62
C LEU A 76 -34.77 10.27 14.29
N LYS A 77 -35.05 11.49 14.79
CA LYS A 77 -36.37 11.84 15.34
C LYS A 77 -37.50 11.72 14.31
N GLU A 78 -37.26 12.10 13.05
CA GLU A 78 -38.21 11.85 11.95
C GLU A 78 -38.35 10.36 11.58
N ALA A 79 -37.33 9.55 11.82
CA ALA A 79 -37.39 8.08 11.73
C ALA A 79 -38.03 7.43 12.99
N GLY A 80 -38.52 8.22 13.95
CA GLY A 80 -39.20 7.73 15.15
C GLY A 80 -38.28 7.33 16.31
N TYR A 81 -36.99 7.69 16.28
CA TYR A 81 -36.07 7.40 17.38
C TYR A 81 -36.35 8.29 18.61
N GLN A 82 -36.17 7.70 19.80
CA GLN A 82 -35.97 8.41 21.06
C GLN A 82 -34.50 8.84 21.15
N ASN A 83 -34.22 10.14 21.07
CA ASN A 83 -32.87 10.69 20.95
C ASN A 83 -32.40 11.29 22.27
N HIS A 84 -31.42 10.68 22.92
CA HIS A 84 -30.86 11.17 24.17
C HIS A 84 -29.38 11.50 24.02
N ILE A 85 -28.94 12.63 24.59
CA ILE A 85 -27.52 12.98 24.72
C ILE A 85 -27.15 13.03 26.20
N VAL A 86 -26.07 12.34 26.54
CA VAL A 86 -25.49 12.35 27.89
C VAL A 86 -24.05 12.83 27.80
N GLY A 87 -23.71 13.93 28.48
CA GLY A 87 -22.39 14.55 28.49
C GLY A 87 -22.28 15.82 27.65
N LYS A 88 -21.18 15.93 26.91
CA LYS A 88 -20.69 17.12 26.22
C LYS A 88 -21.41 17.40 24.89
N TRP A 89 -22.15 18.51 24.84
CA TRP A 89 -22.70 19.05 23.59
C TRP A 89 -21.64 19.77 22.73
N HIS A 90 -21.15 20.92 23.20
CA HIS A 90 -20.10 21.73 22.58
C HIS A 90 -20.32 22.15 21.11
N LEU A 91 -21.57 22.33 20.69
CA LEU A 91 -21.96 22.86 19.37
C LEU A 91 -22.66 24.24 19.43
N GLY A 92 -22.45 24.98 20.53
CA GLY A 92 -22.96 26.34 20.77
C GLY A 92 -24.03 26.38 21.87
N LEU A 93 -24.03 27.47 22.66
CA LEU A 93 -24.90 27.63 23.83
C LEU A 93 -25.60 28.99 23.94
N ALA A 94 -25.15 30.01 23.21
CA ALA A 94 -25.61 31.40 23.35
C ALA A 94 -27.09 31.69 22.97
N ARG A 95 -27.83 30.70 22.45
CA ARG A 95 -29.27 30.81 22.11
C ARG A 95 -29.94 29.46 22.32
N LYS A 96 -31.21 29.44 22.75
CA LYS A 96 -31.99 28.19 22.93
C LYS A 96 -31.95 27.27 21.71
N ALA A 97 -32.09 27.84 20.50
CA ALA A 97 -32.01 27.10 19.24
C ALA A 97 -30.68 26.35 19.00
N PHE A 98 -29.61 26.68 19.74
CA PHE A 98 -28.32 26.00 19.65
C PHE A 98 -28.23 24.76 20.57
N LEU A 99 -29.11 24.64 21.57
CA LEU A 99 -29.09 23.58 22.58
C LEU A 99 -29.54 22.22 22.00
N PRO A 100 -29.11 21.07 22.57
CA PRO A 100 -29.41 19.76 21.99
C PRO A 100 -30.91 19.48 21.84
N THR A 101 -31.72 19.91 22.80
CA THR A 101 -33.19 19.73 22.82
C THR A 101 -33.91 20.45 21.67
N TYR A 102 -33.31 21.54 21.15
CA TYR A 102 -33.80 22.26 19.97
C TYR A 102 -33.17 21.73 18.66
N ARG A 103 -32.17 20.85 18.78
CA ARG A 103 -31.48 20.17 17.66
C ARG A 103 -31.80 18.68 17.61
N GLY A 104 -33.03 18.31 17.98
CA GLY A 104 -33.61 16.99 17.73
C GLY A 104 -33.42 15.95 18.84
N PHE A 105 -32.73 16.28 19.95
CA PHE A 105 -32.72 15.41 21.13
C PHE A 105 -34.00 15.62 21.98
N ASP A 106 -34.47 14.54 22.59
CA ASP A 106 -35.61 14.51 23.51
C ASP A 106 -35.17 14.79 24.95
N SER A 107 -33.94 14.43 25.31
CA SER A 107 -33.31 14.92 26.55
C SER A 107 -31.80 15.14 26.44
N HIS A 108 -31.28 16.02 27.29
CA HIS A 108 -29.87 16.21 27.58
C HIS A 108 -29.59 16.03 29.06
N VAL A 109 -28.52 15.33 29.43
CA VAL A 109 -27.95 15.38 30.79
C VAL A 109 -26.44 15.55 30.70
N GLY A 110 -25.89 16.67 31.13
CA GLY A 110 -24.47 16.98 30.95
C GLY A 110 -24.22 18.47 30.76
N PHE A 111 -23.25 18.84 29.92
CA PHE A 111 -22.77 20.21 29.79
C PHE A 111 -22.69 20.71 28.34
N LEU A 112 -22.71 22.03 28.17
CA LEU A 112 -22.80 22.71 26.88
C LEU A 112 -21.44 23.22 26.38
N GLY A 113 -20.55 23.61 27.30
CA GLY A 113 -19.23 24.17 27.03
C GLY A 113 -18.12 23.18 26.59
N PRO A 114 -16.86 23.64 26.52
CA PRO A 114 -15.72 22.84 26.07
C PRO A 114 -15.24 21.80 27.09
N TYR A 115 -15.36 22.08 28.38
CA TYR A 115 -14.99 21.21 29.50
C TYR A 115 -15.73 21.68 30.76
N ILE A 116 -15.65 20.90 31.82
CA ILE A 116 -16.07 21.24 33.18
C ILE A 116 -15.10 20.58 34.17
N ASP A 117 -15.11 21.06 35.40
CA ASP A 117 -14.60 20.33 36.57
C ASP A 117 -15.31 18.96 36.72
N TYR A 118 -14.60 17.93 37.17
CA TYR A 118 -15.15 16.57 37.31
C TYR A 118 -16.01 16.36 38.55
N PHE A 119 -16.03 17.28 39.52
CA PHE A 119 -16.80 17.15 40.75
C PHE A 119 -17.71 18.36 41.00
N ASP A 120 -17.20 19.57 40.76
CA ASP A 120 -17.96 20.82 40.93
C ASP A 120 -18.78 21.20 39.67
N PHE A 121 -18.49 20.55 38.53
CA PHE A 121 -19.05 20.81 37.20
C PHE A 121 -19.02 22.29 36.74
N THR A 122 -18.07 23.08 37.27
CA THR A 122 -17.85 24.48 36.87
C THR A 122 -16.84 24.61 35.74
N HIS A 123 -16.88 25.74 35.03
CA HIS A 123 -16.07 26.04 33.87
C HIS A 123 -15.71 27.53 33.83
N ILE A 124 -14.44 27.84 33.61
CA ILE A 124 -13.94 29.19 33.30
C ILE A 124 -13.80 29.29 31.78
N ALA A 125 -14.39 30.30 31.15
CA ALA A 125 -14.21 30.50 29.71
C ALA A 125 -12.76 30.89 29.39
N SER A 126 -12.14 30.08 28.52
CA SER A 126 -10.72 30.19 28.16
C SER A 126 -10.37 31.58 27.60
N TYR A 127 -9.16 32.04 27.89
CA TYR A 127 -8.63 33.35 27.44
C TYR A 127 -9.40 34.59 27.97
N ARG A 128 -10.19 34.45 29.04
CA ARG A 128 -10.93 35.53 29.70
C ARG A 128 -10.75 35.49 31.22
N THR A 129 -10.71 36.66 31.86
CA THR A 129 -10.69 36.79 33.33
C THR A 129 -12.10 36.74 33.94
N TYR A 130 -12.90 35.75 33.56
CA TYR A 130 -14.24 35.54 34.13
C TYR A 130 -14.18 34.62 35.36
N PRO A 131 -15.10 34.75 36.33
CA PRO A 131 -15.27 33.75 37.39
C PRO A 131 -15.77 32.40 36.81
N PRO A 132 -15.56 31.28 37.52
CA PRO A 132 -16.12 29.98 37.12
C PRO A 132 -17.66 30.03 37.09
N GLY A 133 -18.26 29.55 36.00
CA GLY A 133 -19.70 29.35 35.87
C GLY A 133 -20.06 27.86 35.91
N PHE A 134 -21.19 27.51 36.53
CA PHE A 134 -21.70 26.13 36.53
C PHE A 134 -22.41 25.80 35.21
N ASP A 135 -22.10 24.65 34.61
CA ASP A 135 -22.71 24.24 33.33
C ASP A 135 -23.20 22.78 33.29
N PHE A 136 -23.43 22.13 34.44
CA PHE A 136 -24.16 20.85 34.46
C PHE A 136 -25.66 21.06 34.40
N ARG A 137 -26.34 20.29 33.54
CA ARG A 137 -27.74 20.47 33.19
C ARG A 137 -28.50 19.18 33.03
N ARG A 138 -29.80 19.27 33.26
CA ARG A 138 -30.82 18.31 32.84
C ARG A 138 -31.81 19.08 31.95
N ASN A 139 -31.73 18.86 30.65
CA ASN A 139 -32.32 19.69 29.60
C ASN A 139 -31.83 21.14 29.70
N GLU A 140 -32.72 22.13 29.85
CA GLU A 140 -32.32 23.55 30.00
C GLU A 140 -31.92 23.90 31.44
N SER A 141 -32.46 23.18 32.43
CA SER A 141 -32.28 23.44 33.87
C SER A 141 -30.89 23.06 34.36
N LEU A 142 -30.33 23.84 35.28
CA LEU A 142 -29.12 23.48 36.02
C LEU A 142 -29.38 22.24 36.88
N TYR A 143 -28.41 21.33 36.98
CA TYR A 143 -28.56 20.05 37.68
C TYR A 143 -27.48 19.86 38.74
N TRP A 144 -27.78 20.33 39.96
CA TRP A 144 -26.85 20.40 41.09
C TRP A 144 -26.78 19.11 41.91
N ASP A 145 -27.79 18.24 41.82
CA ASP A 145 -28.03 17.09 42.71
C ASP A 145 -26.91 16.04 42.75
N ARG A 146 -25.96 16.08 41.81
CA ARG A 146 -24.81 15.16 41.67
C ARG A 146 -23.46 15.84 41.93
N VAL A 147 -23.43 17.10 42.40
CA VAL A 147 -22.17 17.81 42.68
C VAL A 147 -21.40 17.12 43.80
N GLY A 148 -20.09 17.00 43.63
CA GLY A 148 -19.20 16.18 44.47
C GLY A 148 -19.08 14.73 44.01
N GLU A 149 -19.93 14.26 43.08
CA GLU A 149 -19.76 12.96 42.42
C GLU A 149 -18.93 13.09 41.14
N TYR A 150 -18.16 12.05 40.81
CA TYR A 150 -17.26 12.07 39.67
C TYR A 150 -18.03 12.04 38.33
N ALA A 151 -17.86 13.08 37.51
CA ALA A 151 -18.64 13.32 36.28
C ALA A 151 -18.68 12.12 35.33
N THR A 152 -17.58 11.36 35.21
CA THR A 152 -17.53 10.16 34.36
C THR A 152 -18.57 9.12 34.77
N ASP A 153 -18.80 8.98 36.06
CA ASP A 153 -19.71 8.00 36.66
C ASP A 153 -21.15 8.51 36.67
N VAL A 154 -21.34 9.81 36.97
CA VAL A 154 -22.63 10.48 36.80
C VAL A 154 -23.16 10.31 35.36
N LEU A 155 -22.31 10.47 34.35
CA LEU A 155 -22.66 10.28 32.94
C LEU A 155 -22.85 8.80 32.55
N ALA A 156 -22.16 7.87 33.23
CA ALA A 156 -22.40 6.43 33.09
C ALA A 156 -23.78 6.04 33.63
N ASP A 157 -24.13 6.50 34.83
CA ASP A 157 -25.39 6.24 35.51
C ASP A 157 -26.58 6.77 34.71
N GLU A 158 -26.52 8.01 34.24
CA GLU A 158 -27.62 8.61 33.47
C GLU A 158 -27.84 7.89 32.14
N SER A 159 -26.76 7.42 31.50
CA SER A 159 -26.82 6.55 30.34
C SER A 159 -27.45 5.19 30.66
N SER A 160 -27.05 4.55 31.77
CA SER A 160 -27.65 3.29 32.24
C SER A 160 -29.13 3.45 32.60
N LYS A 161 -29.54 4.55 33.26
CA LYS A 161 -30.94 4.86 33.58
C LYS A 161 -31.76 5.01 32.30
N ILE A 162 -31.26 5.71 31.29
CA ILE A 162 -31.94 5.86 29.99
C ILE A 162 -32.12 4.49 29.31
N ILE A 163 -31.08 3.66 29.26
CA ILE A 163 -31.14 2.31 28.67
C ILE A 163 -32.15 1.42 29.43
N LEU A 164 -32.07 1.37 30.76
CA LEU A 164 -32.92 0.51 31.58
C LEU A 164 -34.39 0.94 31.54
N ASN A 165 -34.67 2.25 31.45
CA ASN A 165 -36.02 2.80 31.36
C ASN A 165 -36.59 2.86 29.92
N HIS A 166 -35.76 2.74 28.88
CA HIS A 166 -36.19 2.82 27.48
C HIS A 166 -37.31 1.80 27.17
N ASN A 167 -38.32 2.24 26.40
CA ASN A 167 -39.43 1.39 25.99
C ASN A 167 -39.45 1.25 24.46
N ALA A 168 -39.02 0.10 23.95
CA ALA A 168 -38.95 -0.16 22.52
C ALA A 168 -40.32 -0.08 21.79
N ALA A 169 -41.44 -0.20 22.52
CA ALA A 169 -42.78 0.02 21.96
C ALA A 169 -43.07 1.50 21.63
N GLN A 170 -42.24 2.44 22.08
CA GLN A 170 -42.32 3.87 21.80
C GLN A 170 -41.34 4.34 20.71
N GLY A 171 -40.68 3.40 20.01
CA GLY A 171 -39.65 3.67 19.00
C GLY A 171 -38.26 3.18 19.43
N PRO A 172 -37.27 3.13 18.52
CA PRO A 172 -35.90 2.72 18.82
C PRO A 172 -35.09 3.80 19.58
N LEU A 173 -34.05 3.39 20.30
CA LEU A 173 -33.16 4.28 21.06
C LEU A 173 -31.97 4.79 20.22
N PHE A 174 -31.68 6.09 20.30
CA PHE A 174 -30.39 6.67 19.97
C PHE A 174 -29.81 7.38 21.21
N LEU A 175 -28.73 6.83 21.77
CA LEU A 175 -28.04 7.39 22.94
C LEU A 175 -26.64 7.87 22.54
N PHE A 176 -26.46 9.19 22.46
CA PHE A 176 -25.17 9.83 22.24
C PHE A 176 -24.48 10.10 23.58
N LEU A 177 -23.78 9.08 24.11
CA LEU A 177 -22.90 9.23 25.26
C LEU A 177 -21.61 9.93 24.84
N SER A 178 -21.39 11.10 25.40
CA SER A 178 -20.37 12.08 25.06
C SER A 178 -19.52 12.43 26.29
N GLN A 179 -18.78 11.43 26.77
CA GLN A 179 -18.01 11.48 28.00
C GLN A 179 -17.03 12.67 28.08
N LEU A 180 -16.79 13.13 29.33
CA LEU A 180 -15.75 14.10 29.64
C LEU A 180 -14.38 13.41 29.73
N ALA A 181 -14.29 12.19 30.30
CA ALA A 181 -13.03 11.46 30.42
C ALA A 181 -12.39 11.11 29.06
N PRO A 182 -11.06 11.28 28.88
CA PRO A 182 -10.05 11.79 29.82
C PRO A 182 -9.63 13.25 29.53
N HIS A 183 -10.57 14.16 29.25
CA HIS A 183 -10.26 15.57 28.96
C HIS A 183 -9.68 16.31 30.18
N THR A 184 -8.93 17.37 29.93
CA THR A 184 -8.45 18.31 30.96
C THR A 184 -9.63 18.96 31.68
N ALA A 185 -9.54 19.10 33.00
CA ALA A 185 -10.62 19.55 33.87
C ALA A 185 -10.68 21.08 34.04
N ASN A 186 -9.80 21.65 34.87
CA ASN A 186 -9.69 23.10 35.10
C ASN A 186 -8.21 23.52 35.21
N GLU A 187 -7.91 24.82 35.28
CA GLU A 187 -6.51 25.33 35.29
C GLU A 187 -5.78 25.23 36.64
N ARG A 188 -6.44 24.75 37.70
CA ARG A 188 -5.88 24.53 39.05
C ARG A 188 -5.56 23.06 39.31
N ASP A 189 -6.46 22.16 38.92
CA ASP A 189 -6.18 20.74 38.78
C ASP A 189 -6.62 20.26 37.39
N HIS A 190 -5.64 19.99 36.54
CA HIS A 190 -5.86 19.60 35.15
C HIS A 190 -6.45 18.18 35.02
N LEU A 191 -6.23 17.32 36.01
CA LEU A 191 -6.49 15.88 35.93
C LEU A 191 -7.10 15.35 37.23
N GLN A 192 -8.42 15.27 37.26
CA GLN A 192 -9.20 14.85 38.42
C GLN A 192 -9.66 13.40 38.26
N THR A 193 -9.62 12.61 39.34
CA THR A 193 -9.99 11.19 39.33
C THR A 193 -10.28 10.70 40.76
N VAL A 194 -10.98 9.57 40.90
CA VAL A 194 -11.31 8.98 42.20
C VAL A 194 -10.16 8.10 42.74
N PRO A 195 -9.96 8.00 44.08
CA PRO A 195 -8.87 7.22 44.67
C PRO A 195 -8.83 5.74 44.24
N GLU A 196 -10.00 5.14 44.01
CA GLU A 196 -10.18 3.72 43.67
C GLU A 196 -9.63 3.40 42.28
N ASP A 197 -9.80 4.31 41.31
CA ASP A 197 -9.22 4.17 39.98
C ASP A 197 -7.74 4.59 39.97
N LEU A 198 -7.32 5.53 40.83
CA LEU A 198 -5.92 5.91 41.00
C LEU A 198 -5.06 4.76 41.59
N ALA A 199 -5.61 3.99 42.53
CA ALA A 199 -4.95 2.83 43.13
C ALA A 199 -4.62 1.73 42.09
N LYS A 200 -5.49 1.53 41.09
CA LYS A 200 -5.33 0.50 40.03
C LYS A 200 -4.16 0.75 39.09
N VAL A 201 -3.55 1.94 39.13
CA VAL A 201 -2.42 2.36 38.27
C VAL A 201 -1.18 2.78 39.06
N GLY A 202 -1.05 2.34 40.32
CA GLY A 202 0.10 2.65 41.18
C GLY A 202 1.48 2.25 40.60
N HIS A 203 1.53 1.36 39.62
CA HIS A 203 2.76 1.00 38.89
C HIS A 203 3.31 2.11 37.97
N ILE A 204 2.47 3.05 37.53
CA ILE A 204 2.89 4.22 36.76
C ILE A 204 3.52 5.23 37.72
N LYS A 205 4.78 5.60 37.50
CA LYS A 205 5.51 6.43 38.48
C LYS A 205 5.13 7.90 38.45
N ASP A 206 4.98 8.49 37.27
CA ASP A 206 4.62 9.90 37.11
C ASP A 206 3.18 10.18 37.63
N PRO A 207 2.99 11.10 38.59
CA PRO A 207 1.68 11.32 39.22
C PRO A 207 0.58 11.80 38.26
N ASN A 208 0.92 12.63 37.28
CA ASN A 208 -0.06 13.20 36.36
C ASN A 208 -0.47 12.17 35.30
N ARG A 209 0.48 11.39 34.79
CA ARG A 209 0.23 10.22 33.95
C ARG A 209 -0.54 9.13 34.69
N ARG A 210 -0.32 8.96 36.00
CA ARG A 210 -1.13 8.08 36.87
C ARG A 210 -2.58 8.59 36.98
N LYS A 211 -2.80 9.88 37.25
CA LYS A 211 -4.14 10.50 37.22
C LYS A 211 -4.84 10.29 35.86
N TYR A 212 -4.17 10.58 34.74
CA TYR A 212 -4.70 10.31 33.39
C TYR A 212 -5.05 8.82 33.18
N ALA A 213 -4.20 7.90 33.62
CA ALA A 213 -4.44 6.48 33.47
C ALA A 213 -5.66 6.00 34.27
N ALA A 214 -5.88 6.55 35.46
CA ALA A 214 -7.09 6.32 36.26
C ALA A 214 -8.34 6.86 35.57
N MET A 215 -8.29 8.06 34.97
CA MET A 215 -9.39 8.63 34.17
C MET A 215 -9.74 7.75 32.95
N VAL A 216 -8.73 7.14 32.32
CA VAL A 216 -8.93 6.18 31.22
C VAL A 216 -9.51 4.85 31.71
N ILE A 217 -9.16 4.37 32.90
CA ILE A 217 -9.79 3.19 33.53
C ILE A 217 -11.25 3.49 33.93
N ALA A 218 -11.55 4.70 34.42
CA ALA A 218 -12.93 5.10 34.69
C ALA A 218 -13.78 5.15 33.40
N LEU A 219 -13.22 5.61 32.29
CA LEU A 219 -13.86 5.55 30.97
C LEU A 219 -14.13 4.10 30.52
N ASP A 220 -13.15 3.20 30.70
CA ASP A 220 -13.30 1.77 30.38
C ASP A 220 -14.37 1.10 31.26
N ARG A 221 -14.39 1.44 32.56
CA ARG A 221 -15.40 1.01 33.54
C ARG A 221 -16.80 1.52 33.17
N CYS A 222 -16.93 2.78 32.75
CA CYS A 222 -18.17 3.33 32.20
C CYS A 222 -18.67 2.54 30.98
N VAL A 223 -17.79 2.21 30.03
CA VAL A 223 -18.17 1.37 28.87
C VAL A 223 -18.64 -0.03 29.32
N GLY A 224 -17.99 -0.62 30.33
CA GLY A 224 -18.46 -1.85 30.98
C GLY A 224 -19.88 -1.73 31.56
N GLN A 225 -20.15 -0.66 32.31
CA GLN A 225 -21.45 -0.38 32.92
C GLN A 225 -22.56 -0.14 31.89
N VAL A 226 -22.28 0.61 30.81
CA VAL A 226 -23.26 0.89 29.76
C VAL A 226 -23.58 -0.37 28.93
N VAL A 227 -22.59 -1.22 28.64
CA VAL A 227 -22.82 -2.49 27.93
C VAL A 227 -23.54 -3.52 28.81
N GLU A 228 -23.24 -3.59 30.11
CA GLU A 228 -23.99 -4.43 31.04
C GLU A 228 -25.44 -3.94 31.20
N ALA A 229 -25.70 -2.62 31.14
CA ALA A 229 -27.07 -2.09 31.11
C ALA A 229 -27.85 -2.51 29.86
N LEU A 230 -27.23 -2.47 28.66
CA LEU A 230 -27.84 -2.97 27.40
C LEU A 230 -28.17 -4.47 27.46
N LYS A 231 -27.30 -5.25 28.11
CA LYS A 231 -27.44 -6.68 28.34
C LYS A 231 -28.55 -7.00 29.34
N VAL A 232 -28.57 -6.33 30.50
CA VAL A 232 -29.63 -6.47 31.53
C VAL A 232 -30.99 -6.04 30.98
N LYS A 233 -31.02 -5.03 30.11
CA LYS A 233 -32.22 -4.61 29.38
C LYS A 233 -32.67 -5.60 28.29
N GLY A 234 -31.79 -6.53 27.88
CA GLY A 234 -32.10 -7.57 26.90
C GLY A 234 -32.19 -7.10 25.45
N ILE A 235 -31.46 -6.03 25.07
CA ILE A 235 -31.55 -5.40 23.73
C ILE A 235 -30.24 -5.41 22.92
N LEU A 236 -29.19 -6.08 23.40
CA LEU A 236 -27.90 -6.18 22.69
C LEU A 236 -28.02 -6.84 21.31
N ASP A 237 -28.98 -7.74 21.14
CA ASP A 237 -29.26 -8.46 19.90
C ASP A 237 -29.73 -7.54 18.75
N ASN A 238 -30.27 -6.36 19.08
CA ASN A 238 -30.65 -5.31 18.13
C ASN A 238 -29.94 -3.97 18.41
N THR A 239 -28.75 -3.99 19.02
CA THR A 239 -27.96 -2.77 19.28
C THR A 239 -26.81 -2.60 18.29
N PHE A 240 -26.53 -1.35 17.91
CA PHE A 240 -25.27 -0.94 17.27
C PHE A 240 -24.48 -0.04 18.24
N ILE A 241 -23.29 -0.47 18.62
CA ILE A 241 -22.38 0.22 19.53
C ILE A 241 -21.23 0.82 18.72
N LEU A 242 -21.01 2.12 18.88
CA LEU A 242 -19.96 2.88 18.23
C LEU A 242 -19.18 3.67 19.29
N PHE A 243 -17.92 3.29 19.53
CA PHE A 243 -17.02 4.03 20.40
C PHE A 243 -16.02 4.82 19.56
N LEU A 244 -15.90 6.13 19.81
CA LEU A 244 -15.04 7.06 19.08
C LEU A 244 -14.27 7.99 20.04
N SER A 245 -13.02 8.30 19.69
CA SER A 245 -12.31 9.52 20.11
C SER A 245 -12.71 10.65 19.16
N ASP A 246 -12.91 11.90 19.64
CA ASP A 246 -13.29 13.05 18.80
C ASP A 246 -12.10 13.91 18.33
N ASN A 247 -10.93 13.74 18.93
CA ASN A 247 -9.63 14.23 18.43
C ASN A 247 -8.50 13.36 19.01
N GLY A 248 -7.26 13.64 18.60
CA GLY A 248 -6.04 13.18 19.28
C GLY A 248 -5.91 13.72 20.71
N GLY A 249 -4.97 13.21 21.50
CA GLY A 249 -4.76 13.68 22.88
C GLY A 249 -3.96 14.98 22.97
N PRO A 250 -4.28 15.95 23.84
CA PRO A 250 -3.40 17.07 24.16
C PRO A 250 -2.29 16.61 25.10
N THR A 251 -1.08 16.44 24.56
CA THR A 251 0.05 15.81 25.26
C THR A 251 0.96 16.81 25.97
N VAL A 252 1.14 18.01 25.42
CA VAL A 252 1.96 19.11 25.94
C VAL A 252 1.24 20.46 25.81
N GLY A 253 1.75 21.48 26.51
CA GLY A 253 1.16 22.83 26.56
C GLY A 253 0.13 23.00 27.68
N GLN A 254 -0.45 24.21 27.76
CA GLN A 254 -1.35 24.65 28.86
C GLN A 254 -2.53 23.69 29.12
N HIS A 255 -3.06 23.04 28.08
CA HIS A 255 -4.19 22.11 28.22
C HIS A 255 -3.79 20.63 28.15
N SER A 256 -2.53 20.29 28.43
CA SER A 256 -2.08 18.88 28.48
C SER A 256 -2.92 18.05 29.46
N ASN A 257 -3.33 16.87 29.01
CA ASN A 257 -3.94 15.84 29.85
C ASN A 257 -3.02 14.62 30.03
N MET A 258 -1.72 14.73 29.73
CA MET A 258 -0.75 13.62 29.74
C MET A 258 -1.08 12.43 28.81
N ALA A 259 -2.01 12.58 27.86
CA ALA A 259 -2.24 11.57 26.84
C ALA A 259 -1.00 11.36 25.96
N SER A 260 -0.79 10.14 25.48
CA SER A 260 0.29 9.84 24.53
C SER A 260 -0.32 9.42 23.19
N ASN A 261 0.15 10.06 22.13
CA ASN A 261 -0.18 9.79 20.71
C ASN A 261 0.98 9.07 19.98
N PHE A 262 2.19 9.11 20.54
CA PHE A 262 3.38 8.42 20.04
C PHE A 262 3.07 6.94 19.70
N PRO A 263 3.46 6.41 18.53
CA PRO A 263 4.47 6.94 17.61
C PRO A 263 3.95 7.92 16.55
N LEU A 264 2.70 8.37 16.63
CA LEU A 264 2.19 9.39 15.72
C LEU A 264 2.73 10.78 16.07
N ARG A 265 3.06 11.58 15.04
CA ARG A 265 3.53 12.98 15.16
C ARG A 265 2.38 13.89 15.61
N GLY A 266 2.66 14.89 16.44
CA GLY A 266 1.72 15.92 16.90
C GLY A 266 0.61 15.48 17.86
N GLN A 267 -0.33 16.39 18.10
CA GLN A 267 -1.39 16.28 19.11
C GLN A 267 -2.71 16.95 18.71
N LYS A 268 -3.70 16.94 19.61
CA LYS A 268 -4.91 17.79 19.52
C LYS A 268 -4.54 19.19 19.05
N ASP A 269 -5.34 19.74 18.15
CA ASP A 269 -5.12 21.04 17.51
C ASP A 269 -3.80 21.14 16.73
N SER A 270 -3.46 20.09 15.96
CA SER A 270 -2.37 20.09 14.99
C SER A 270 -2.73 19.31 13.72
N PRO A 271 -2.13 19.61 12.56
CA PRO A 271 -2.44 18.94 11.28
C PRO A 271 -1.93 17.50 11.17
N TRP A 272 -1.31 16.95 12.21
CA TRP A 272 -0.57 15.68 12.20
C TRP A 272 -1.39 14.46 12.62
N GLU A 273 -0.88 13.26 12.35
CA GLU A 273 -1.60 12.00 12.61
C GLU A 273 -2.00 11.84 14.09
N GLY A 274 -1.16 12.30 15.02
CA GLY A 274 -1.42 12.25 16.46
C GLY A 274 -2.50 13.23 16.93
N GLY A 275 -2.90 14.20 16.09
CA GLY A 275 -4.06 15.07 16.31
C GLY A 275 -5.36 14.57 15.68
N LEU A 276 -5.27 13.75 14.63
CA LEU A 276 -6.39 13.44 13.73
C LEU A 276 -6.85 11.98 13.78
N ARG A 277 -5.94 11.02 14.03
CA ARG A 277 -6.23 9.59 13.94
C ARG A 277 -6.81 9.04 15.24
N GLY A 278 -8.12 8.77 15.22
CA GLY A 278 -8.89 8.39 16.40
C GLY A 278 -8.77 6.91 16.81
N THR A 279 -9.17 6.63 18.05
CA THR A 279 -9.62 5.27 18.41
C THR A 279 -11.07 5.12 17.96
N ALA A 280 -11.37 4.05 17.23
CA ALA A 280 -12.71 3.78 16.71
C ALA A 280 -13.00 2.27 16.73
N LEU A 281 -14.08 1.90 17.43
CA LEU A 281 -14.50 0.52 17.68
C LEU A 281 -15.99 0.39 17.36
N VAL A 282 -16.38 -0.70 16.70
CA VAL A 282 -17.75 -0.92 16.23
C VAL A 282 -18.21 -2.32 16.65
N TRP A 283 -19.40 -2.45 17.24
CA TRP A 283 -20.01 -3.74 17.54
C TRP A 283 -21.51 -3.76 17.24
N SER A 284 -21.97 -4.83 16.60
CA SER A 284 -23.39 -5.19 16.51
C SER A 284 -23.50 -6.65 16.09
N THR A 285 -24.57 -7.32 16.52
CA THR A 285 -25.02 -8.60 15.95
C THR A 285 -25.24 -8.52 14.44
N GLN A 286 -25.69 -7.38 13.93
CA GLN A 286 -26.02 -7.11 12.52
C GLN A 286 -24.77 -7.02 11.61
N LEU A 287 -23.56 -7.00 12.18
CA LEU A 287 -22.31 -7.07 11.41
C LEU A 287 -22.11 -8.49 10.87
N GLN A 288 -22.13 -8.65 9.55
CA GLN A 288 -21.94 -9.95 8.90
C GLN A 288 -20.53 -10.52 9.10
N LYS A 289 -19.54 -9.65 9.32
CA LYS A 289 -18.17 -9.99 9.69
C LYS A 289 -17.76 -9.24 10.95
N ARG A 290 -17.32 -9.99 11.97
CA ARG A 290 -16.80 -9.50 13.25
C ARG A 290 -15.42 -10.11 13.52
N HIS A 291 -14.80 -9.73 14.63
CA HIS A 291 -13.51 -10.23 15.10
C HIS A 291 -12.36 -9.91 14.13
N TYR A 292 -12.31 -8.68 13.61
CA TYR A 292 -11.27 -8.26 12.67
C TYR A 292 -10.84 -6.78 12.81
N VAL A 293 -9.68 -6.48 12.24
CA VAL A 293 -9.06 -5.14 12.20
C VAL A 293 -9.18 -4.59 10.78
N SER A 294 -9.64 -3.34 10.65
CA SER A 294 -9.93 -2.69 9.36
C SER A 294 -8.93 -1.57 9.06
N GLU A 295 -8.20 -1.73 7.96
CA GLU A 295 -7.27 -0.72 7.42
C GLU A 295 -7.91 0.22 6.37
N HIS A 296 -9.24 0.18 6.24
CA HIS A 296 -9.97 1.09 5.36
C HIS A 296 -9.92 2.52 5.91
N LEU A 297 -9.63 3.49 5.05
CA LEU A 297 -9.77 4.91 5.37
C LEU A 297 -11.24 5.19 5.72
N THR A 298 -11.48 5.69 6.92
CA THR A 298 -12.79 6.13 7.40
C THR A 298 -12.65 7.47 8.10
N HIS A 299 -13.63 8.34 7.96
CA HIS A 299 -13.64 9.66 8.58
C HIS A 299 -14.89 9.83 9.44
N ILE A 300 -14.85 10.70 10.46
CA ILE A 300 -15.98 10.89 11.37
C ILE A 300 -17.27 11.39 10.68
N THR A 301 -17.14 12.02 9.50
CA THR A 301 -18.29 12.37 8.64
C THR A 301 -19.05 11.16 8.09
N ASP A 302 -18.39 10.01 7.92
CA ASP A 302 -19.01 8.80 7.35
C ASP A 302 -20.10 8.23 8.27
N TRP A 303 -20.10 8.56 9.56
CA TRP A 303 -21.11 8.09 10.50
C TRP A 303 -22.50 8.71 10.29
N PHE A 304 -22.58 9.97 9.83
CA PHE A 304 -23.86 10.63 9.56
C PHE A 304 -24.73 9.89 8.53
N PRO A 305 -24.27 9.61 7.29
CA PRO A 305 -25.07 8.87 6.32
C PRO A 305 -25.24 7.40 6.73
N THR A 306 -24.20 6.77 7.28
CA THR A 306 -24.25 5.37 7.74
C THR A 306 -25.37 5.17 8.77
N LEU A 307 -25.37 5.96 9.85
CA LEU A 307 -26.38 5.86 10.91
C LEU A 307 -27.77 6.27 10.43
N SER A 308 -27.88 7.33 9.61
CA SER A 308 -29.16 7.76 9.04
C SER A 308 -29.78 6.70 8.12
N GLN A 309 -28.94 5.97 7.36
CA GLN A 309 -29.38 4.91 6.47
C GLN A 309 -29.73 3.62 7.24
N MET A 310 -28.95 3.25 8.27
CA MET A 310 -29.30 2.16 9.19
C MET A 310 -30.63 2.42 9.91
N ALA A 311 -30.90 3.68 10.29
CA ALA A 311 -32.15 4.12 10.89
C ALA A 311 -33.33 4.21 9.91
N GLY A 312 -33.11 3.98 8.60
CA GLY A 312 -34.15 4.06 7.59
C GLY A 312 -34.71 5.48 7.36
N ALA A 313 -33.94 6.53 7.66
CA ALA A 313 -34.38 7.92 7.50
C ALA A 313 -34.61 8.28 6.02
N LYS A 314 -35.88 8.27 5.58
CA LYS A 314 -36.29 8.21 4.16
C LYS A 314 -36.05 9.48 3.31
N SER A 315 -35.33 10.48 3.82
CA SER A 315 -35.05 11.74 3.11
C SER A 315 -34.01 11.55 2.00
N TYR A 316 -34.47 11.03 0.87
CA TYR A 316 -33.75 10.17 -0.08
C TYR A 316 -32.43 10.65 -0.70
N LYS A 317 -32.04 11.93 -0.58
CA LYS A 317 -30.76 12.45 -1.09
C LYS A 317 -30.22 13.57 -0.19
N PHE A 318 -29.19 13.27 0.60
CA PHE A 318 -28.44 14.29 1.36
C PHE A 318 -27.77 15.28 0.40
N LYS A 319 -28.32 16.49 0.28
CA LYS A 319 -27.76 17.54 -0.58
C LYS A 319 -26.49 18.11 0.07
N LYS A 320 -25.33 17.81 -0.51
CA LYS A 320 -24.00 18.32 -0.10
C LYS A 320 -23.58 17.89 1.32
N ILE A 321 -23.24 16.61 1.46
CA ILE A 321 -22.46 16.07 2.59
C ILE A 321 -21.14 15.47 2.08
N ASP A 322 -20.17 15.32 2.97
CA ASP A 322 -18.80 14.83 2.68
C ASP A 322 -18.54 13.40 3.20
N GLY A 323 -19.47 12.86 3.99
CA GLY A 323 -19.47 11.49 4.48
C GLY A 323 -20.05 10.50 3.46
N ASN A 324 -19.54 9.26 3.48
CA ASN A 324 -20.05 8.12 2.73
C ASN A 324 -20.77 7.15 3.66
N ASP A 325 -21.80 6.44 3.19
CA ASP A 325 -22.30 5.26 3.90
C ASP A 325 -21.23 4.16 3.86
N ILE A 326 -20.63 3.87 5.01
CA ILE A 326 -19.60 2.84 5.17
C ILE A 326 -20.14 1.53 5.76
N TRP A 327 -21.46 1.36 5.92
CA TRP A 327 -22.05 0.14 6.48
C TRP A 327 -21.57 -1.12 5.77
N GLN A 328 -21.54 -1.10 4.43
CA GLN A 328 -21.06 -2.23 3.62
C GLN A 328 -19.54 -2.47 3.80
N THR A 329 -18.75 -1.40 3.93
CA THR A 329 -17.30 -1.49 4.18
C THR A 329 -17.01 -2.12 5.55
N ILE A 330 -17.71 -1.70 6.62
CA ILE A 330 -17.46 -2.19 7.99
C ILE A 330 -18.14 -3.55 8.29
N SER A 331 -19.33 -3.82 7.73
CA SER A 331 -20.08 -5.06 7.97
C SER A 331 -19.53 -6.24 7.16
N LEU A 332 -18.95 -6.01 5.97
CA LEU A 332 -18.42 -7.07 5.10
C LEU A 332 -16.89 -7.11 5.01
N ASN A 333 -16.18 -6.05 5.43
CA ASN A 333 -14.76 -5.83 5.10
C ASN A 333 -14.49 -5.90 3.59
N ARG A 334 -15.24 -5.09 2.82
CA ARG A 334 -15.07 -4.93 1.35
C ARG A 334 -14.44 -3.58 1.02
N SER A 335 -13.96 -3.45 -0.22
CA SER A 335 -13.10 -2.37 -0.72
C SER A 335 -13.47 -0.95 -0.21
N PRO A 336 -12.47 -0.10 0.08
CA PRO A 336 -12.72 1.22 0.65
C PRO A 336 -13.41 2.14 -0.36
N LEU A 337 -14.53 2.73 0.05
CA LEU A 337 -15.22 3.80 -0.70
C LEU A 337 -14.40 5.09 -0.72
N ARG A 338 -13.57 5.31 0.31
CA ARG A 338 -12.86 6.54 0.59
C ARG A 338 -11.38 6.43 0.21
N ARG A 339 -10.95 7.25 -0.75
CA ARG A 339 -9.53 7.40 -1.17
C ARG A 339 -8.88 8.67 -0.61
N GLU A 340 -9.69 9.64 -0.20
CA GLU A 340 -9.24 10.95 0.30
C GLU A 340 -10.04 11.42 1.53
N ILE A 341 -9.41 12.27 2.33
CA ILE A 341 -9.92 12.90 3.54
C ILE A 341 -9.37 14.32 3.59
N VAL A 342 -10.23 15.33 3.47
CA VAL A 342 -9.85 16.71 3.84
C VAL A 342 -9.91 16.78 5.36
N HIS A 343 -8.76 16.89 6.03
CA HIS A 343 -8.74 17.05 7.48
C HIS A 343 -9.17 18.46 7.86
N ASN A 344 -8.57 19.46 7.22
CA ASN A 344 -8.94 20.86 7.39
C ASN A 344 -8.37 21.79 6.31
N ILE A 345 -9.02 22.93 6.13
CA ILE A 345 -8.49 24.12 5.42
C ILE A 345 -8.82 25.31 6.30
N ASP A 346 -7.85 25.81 7.06
CA ASP A 346 -8.02 26.92 7.99
C ASP A 346 -7.19 28.14 7.57
N PRO A 347 -7.80 29.14 6.91
CA PRO A 347 -7.11 30.36 6.51
C PRO A 347 -6.84 31.33 7.67
N ILE A 348 -7.40 31.10 8.86
CA ILE A 348 -7.18 31.95 10.05
C ILE A 348 -6.00 31.42 10.87
N GLY A 349 -5.96 30.12 11.12
CA GLY A 349 -4.78 29.44 11.67
C GLY A 349 -3.66 29.23 10.66
N GLY A 350 -3.87 29.59 9.39
CA GLY A 350 -2.85 29.59 8.34
C GLY A 350 -2.39 28.20 7.89
N TYR A 351 -3.23 27.16 8.00
CA TYR A 351 -2.84 25.78 7.67
C TYR A 351 -3.86 25.01 6.82
N THR A 352 -3.40 23.96 6.14
CA THR A 352 -4.21 23.03 5.35
C THR A 352 -3.66 21.62 5.49
N SER A 353 -4.53 20.63 5.68
CA SER A 353 -4.15 19.23 5.79
C SER A 353 -5.18 18.33 5.10
N TYR A 354 -4.72 17.45 4.21
CA TYR A 354 -5.55 16.40 3.62
C TYR A 354 -4.73 15.13 3.35
N VAL A 355 -5.40 13.97 3.42
CA VAL A 355 -4.88 12.69 2.95
C VAL A 355 -5.54 12.33 1.63
N ARG A 356 -4.76 11.78 0.70
CA ARG A 356 -5.25 11.15 -0.53
C ARG A 356 -4.27 10.08 -0.96
N ASP A 357 -4.78 8.89 -1.26
CA ASP A 357 -4.00 7.81 -1.90
C ASP A 357 -2.65 7.56 -1.19
N GLY A 358 -2.69 7.25 0.11
CA GLY A 358 -1.49 7.01 0.92
C GLY A 358 -0.70 8.27 1.29
N TRP A 359 -0.76 9.32 0.48
CA TRP A 359 -0.11 10.61 0.75
C TRP A 359 -0.91 11.49 1.71
N LYS A 360 -0.19 12.35 2.42
CA LYS A 360 -0.70 13.43 3.24
C LYS A 360 0.01 14.74 2.90
N TYR A 361 -0.77 15.72 2.46
CA TYR A 361 -0.35 17.10 2.31
C TYR A 361 -0.54 17.85 3.63
N VAL A 362 0.48 18.58 4.08
CA VAL A 362 0.39 19.57 5.17
C VAL A 362 1.05 20.85 4.69
N ASN A 363 0.33 21.97 4.73
CA ASN A 363 0.86 23.30 4.45
C ASN A 363 0.55 24.21 5.64
N GLY A 364 1.50 25.04 6.07
CA GLY A 364 1.37 25.84 7.28
C GLY A 364 1.31 25.02 8.57
N THR A 365 1.14 25.73 9.70
CA THR A 365 1.22 25.13 11.05
C THR A 365 0.35 25.85 12.06
N THR A 366 -0.11 25.09 13.06
CA THR A 366 -0.83 25.57 14.24
C THR A 366 0.16 26.02 15.33
N TRP A 367 -0.11 27.15 15.98
CA TRP A 367 0.71 27.67 17.09
C TRP A 367 2.21 27.82 16.75
N GLY A 368 2.51 28.24 15.52
CA GLY A 368 3.87 28.55 15.08
C GLY A 368 4.86 27.37 15.15
N GLY A 369 4.39 26.13 14.92
CA GLY A 369 5.23 24.93 14.97
C GLY A 369 5.24 24.20 16.32
N THR A 370 4.61 24.76 17.36
CA THR A 370 4.68 24.24 18.74
C THR A 370 4.21 22.78 18.89
N PHE A 371 3.41 22.26 17.96
CA PHE A 371 2.90 20.88 17.97
C PHE A 371 3.39 20.02 16.79
N ASP A 372 4.44 20.43 16.08
CA ASP A 372 4.91 19.80 14.84
C ASP A 372 5.97 18.71 15.05
N TYR A 373 6.07 18.14 16.25
CA TYR A 373 7.01 17.05 16.57
C TYR A 373 6.31 15.87 17.26
N TRP A 374 7.04 14.79 17.50
CA TRP A 374 6.52 13.61 18.19
C TRP A 374 6.41 13.86 19.69
N VAL A 375 5.17 13.89 20.20
CA VAL A 375 4.88 14.21 21.61
C VAL A 375 4.40 12.98 22.38
N GLY A 376 4.78 12.91 23.66
CA GLY A 376 4.35 11.84 24.57
C GLY A 376 5.05 10.52 24.32
N GLN A 377 6.28 10.54 23.82
CA GLN A 377 7.22 9.45 23.99
C GLN A 377 7.49 9.28 25.48
N MET A 378 6.82 8.31 26.10
CA MET A 378 7.07 7.93 27.49
C MET A 378 8.33 7.06 27.56
N PRO A 379 9.04 7.02 28.71
CA PRO A 379 10.03 5.98 28.96
C PRO A 379 9.41 4.58 28.78
N PHE A 380 10.24 3.59 28.43
CA PHE A 380 9.87 2.18 28.49
C PHE A 380 9.78 1.71 29.96
N GLU A 381 8.83 2.27 30.71
CA GLU A 381 8.33 1.63 31.91
C GLU A 381 7.67 0.31 31.49
N GLU A 382 8.33 -0.81 31.76
CA GLU A 382 7.69 -2.12 31.64
C GLU A 382 6.47 -2.14 32.57
N SER A 383 5.27 -2.06 31.97
CA SER A 383 4.08 -2.61 32.61
C SER A 383 4.40 -4.07 32.94
N PRO A 384 4.25 -4.51 34.20
CA PRO A 384 4.72 -5.83 34.63
C PRO A 384 4.08 -6.89 33.74
N LYS A 385 4.94 -7.65 33.03
CA LYS A 385 4.60 -8.61 31.95
C LYS A 385 3.32 -9.36 32.30
N THR A 386 2.17 -8.88 31.82
CA THR A 386 0.89 -9.25 32.41
C THR A 386 0.50 -10.63 31.90
N PRO A 387 0.71 -11.74 32.66
CA PRO A 387 0.68 -13.10 32.09
C PRO A 387 -0.73 -13.55 31.71
N PHE A 388 -1.70 -12.69 32.01
CA PHE A 388 -3.13 -12.92 31.95
C PHE A 388 -3.85 -11.80 31.17
N TYR A 389 -3.17 -10.96 30.38
CA TYR A 389 -3.83 -9.87 29.64
C TYR A 389 -5.07 -10.34 28.86
N THR A 390 -4.95 -11.42 28.08
CA THR A 390 -6.07 -11.97 27.30
C THR A 390 -7.18 -12.50 28.20
N LYS A 391 -6.85 -13.07 29.37
CA LYS A 391 -7.81 -13.44 30.40
C LYS A 391 -8.51 -12.22 31.01
N ILE A 392 -7.81 -11.14 31.34
CA ILE A 392 -8.39 -9.90 31.92
C ILE A 392 -9.40 -9.27 30.93
N VAL A 393 -9.13 -9.35 29.62
CA VAL A 393 -10.08 -8.97 28.57
C VAL A 393 -11.28 -9.93 28.53
N MET A 394 -11.05 -11.25 28.60
CA MET A 394 -12.11 -12.27 28.58
C MET A 394 -13.01 -12.30 29.83
N ASP A 395 -12.48 -11.92 30.99
CA ASP A 395 -13.21 -11.85 32.26
C ASP A 395 -14.00 -10.53 32.40
N SER A 396 -13.81 -9.56 31.48
CA SER A 396 -14.44 -8.24 31.53
C SER A 396 -15.98 -8.29 31.44
N PRO A 397 -16.70 -7.31 32.01
CA PRO A 397 -18.14 -7.13 31.79
C PRO A 397 -18.52 -7.13 30.31
N VAL A 398 -17.83 -6.35 29.46
CA VAL A 398 -18.11 -6.30 28.02
C VAL A 398 -17.93 -7.68 27.37
N TRP A 399 -16.86 -8.41 27.65
CA TRP A 399 -16.70 -9.75 27.06
C TRP A 399 -17.83 -10.68 27.50
N ARG A 400 -18.15 -10.71 28.79
CA ARG A 400 -19.26 -11.54 29.32
C ARG A 400 -20.64 -11.13 28.79
N ALA A 401 -20.82 -9.88 28.38
CA ALA A 401 -22.04 -9.39 27.74
C ALA A 401 -22.13 -9.72 26.24
N LEU A 402 -21.02 -9.59 25.49
CA LEU A 402 -21.01 -9.70 24.03
C LEU A 402 -20.68 -11.12 23.52
N ASN A 403 -19.92 -11.92 24.27
CA ASN A 403 -19.50 -13.26 23.88
C ASN A 403 -20.64 -14.27 23.59
N PRO A 404 -21.82 -14.22 24.27
CA PRO A 404 -22.97 -15.05 23.89
C PRO A 404 -23.45 -14.86 22.43
N TYR A 405 -23.13 -13.71 21.82
CA TYR A 405 -23.48 -13.38 20.45
C TYR A 405 -22.32 -13.55 19.45
N ALA A 406 -21.16 -14.06 19.87
CA ALA A 406 -19.96 -14.16 19.04
C ALA A 406 -20.13 -15.18 17.90
N THR A 407 -19.68 -14.85 16.68
CA THR A 407 -19.77 -15.77 15.53
C THR A 407 -18.68 -16.84 15.54
N LYS A 408 -17.71 -16.72 16.45
CA LYS A 408 -16.56 -17.61 16.63
C LYS A 408 -16.14 -17.60 18.09
N ASN A 409 -15.86 -18.78 18.65
CA ASN A 409 -15.18 -18.89 19.95
C ASN A 409 -13.72 -18.42 19.81
N LEU A 410 -13.43 -17.22 20.30
CA LEU A 410 -12.10 -16.61 20.28
C LEU A 410 -11.22 -17.14 21.42
N LYS A 411 -9.97 -17.49 21.10
CA LYS A 411 -8.96 -17.92 22.08
C LYS A 411 -7.94 -16.79 22.31
N SER A 412 -7.12 -16.88 23.36
CA SER A 412 -6.10 -15.87 23.68
C SER A 412 -5.23 -15.48 22.48
N LYS A 413 -4.80 -16.46 21.67
CA LYS A 413 -4.03 -16.22 20.45
C LYS A 413 -4.74 -15.35 19.40
N ASP A 414 -6.06 -15.39 19.32
CA ASP A 414 -6.85 -14.58 18.38
C ASP A 414 -6.87 -13.12 18.84
N ILE A 415 -6.99 -12.89 20.15
CA ILE A 415 -6.85 -11.56 20.78
C ILE A 415 -5.44 -11.02 20.56
N GLU A 416 -4.40 -11.82 20.79
CA GLU A 416 -2.99 -11.45 20.59
C GLU A 416 -2.68 -11.12 19.12
N GLU A 417 -3.24 -11.86 18.16
CA GLU A 417 -3.08 -11.54 16.74
C GLU A 417 -3.78 -10.23 16.36
N MET A 418 -5.01 -10.00 16.84
CA MET A 418 -5.71 -8.73 16.62
C MET A 418 -4.94 -7.56 17.25
N ARG A 419 -4.46 -7.71 18.51
CA ARG A 419 -3.61 -6.72 19.19
C ARG A 419 -2.32 -6.43 18.43
N ARG A 420 -1.72 -7.44 17.80
CA ARG A 420 -0.51 -7.27 16.97
C ARG A 420 -0.80 -6.47 15.69
N LYS A 421 -1.98 -6.65 15.09
CA LYS A 421 -2.43 -5.88 13.90
C LYS A 421 -2.82 -4.44 14.24
N THR A 422 -3.39 -4.19 15.42
CA THR A 422 -3.77 -2.84 15.86
C THR A 422 -2.63 -2.01 16.45
N LYS A 423 -1.44 -2.59 16.64
CA LYS A 423 -0.26 -1.85 17.12
C LYS A 423 0.37 -1.06 15.97
N ILE A 424 0.29 0.26 16.07
CA ILE A 424 1.01 1.17 15.17
C ILE A 424 2.52 1.05 15.45
N ASN A 425 3.33 0.85 14.40
CA ASN A 425 4.77 0.67 14.51
C ASN A 425 5.55 1.53 13.51
N CYS A 426 5.98 2.72 13.93
CA CYS A 426 6.78 3.63 13.12
C CYS A 426 8.30 3.50 13.38
N GLN A 427 8.79 2.40 13.97
CA GLN A 427 10.22 2.27 14.37
C GLN A 427 11.18 1.98 13.21
N ARG A 428 10.89 2.48 12.00
CA ARG A 428 11.85 2.49 10.90
C ARG A 428 12.76 3.71 11.02
N LYS A 429 14.06 3.48 10.94
CA LYS A 429 15.03 4.56 10.70
C LYS A 429 14.88 5.02 9.25
N ILE A 430 13.94 5.93 9.03
CA ILE A 430 14.00 6.84 7.88
C ILE A 430 15.37 7.56 7.99
N PRO A 431 16.13 7.75 6.90
CA PRO A 431 17.32 8.62 6.93
C PRO A 431 16.92 10.02 7.42
N PRO A 432 17.85 10.82 7.97
CA PRO A 432 17.52 12.12 8.55
C PRO A 432 16.86 13.01 7.51
N SER A 433 15.53 13.16 7.61
CA SER A 433 14.78 14.15 6.87
C SER A 433 15.35 15.52 7.24
N ARG A 434 15.65 16.36 6.25
CA ARG A 434 15.74 17.80 6.49
C ARG A 434 14.51 18.23 7.29
N ASP A 435 14.70 19.04 8.33
CA ASP A 435 13.59 19.58 9.10
C ASP A 435 12.64 20.33 8.16
N CYS A 436 11.50 19.70 7.85
CA CYS A 436 10.50 20.30 6.98
C CYS A 436 9.82 21.40 7.79
N ASN A 437 10.31 22.64 7.68
CA ASN A 437 9.73 23.82 8.28
C ASN A 437 8.45 24.20 7.50
N PRO A 438 7.24 23.94 8.02
CA PRO A 438 6.01 24.19 7.29
C PRO A 438 5.66 25.68 7.17
N MET A 439 6.48 26.58 7.72
CA MET A 439 6.41 28.02 7.45
C MET A 439 6.95 28.41 6.06
N GLU A 440 7.75 27.55 5.42
CA GLU A 440 8.45 27.90 4.17
C GLU A 440 7.94 27.12 2.93
N ALA A 441 7.42 25.90 3.11
CA ALA A 441 6.88 25.09 2.01
C ALA A 441 5.84 24.05 2.49
N PRO A 442 4.90 23.62 1.61
CA PRO A 442 4.03 22.49 1.88
C PRO A 442 4.81 21.17 1.94
N CYS A 443 4.66 20.43 3.03
CA CYS A 443 5.28 19.13 3.26
C CYS A 443 4.34 17.99 2.79
N LEU A 444 4.89 16.99 2.08
CA LEU A 444 4.19 15.77 1.65
C LEU A 444 4.74 14.55 2.41
N PHE A 445 3.85 13.73 2.97
CA PHE A 445 4.20 12.53 3.74
C PHE A 445 3.50 11.29 3.19
N TYR A 446 4.18 10.14 3.23
CA TYR A 446 3.65 8.85 2.81
C TYR A 446 3.21 8.03 4.04
N LEU A 447 2.07 7.31 3.95
CA LEU A 447 1.38 6.67 5.09
C LEU A 447 0.81 5.26 4.76
N GLU A 448 1.51 4.45 3.96
CA GLU A 448 0.91 3.26 3.30
C GLU A 448 1.37 1.86 3.82
N ASP A 449 1.95 1.78 5.02
CA ASP A 449 2.47 0.56 5.68
C ASP A 449 1.46 -0.61 5.99
N ASP A 450 0.97 -1.41 5.02
CA ASP A 450 0.64 -2.88 5.15
C ASP A 450 0.15 -3.57 3.82
N PRO A 451 0.29 -4.91 3.54
CA PRO A 451 0.64 -5.48 2.19
C PRO A 451 -0.30 -6.62 1.53
N CYS A 452 0.07 -7.34 0.41
CA CYS A 452 -0.61 -8.40 -0.47
C CYS A 452 0.20 -9.07 -1.71
N GLU A 453 0.17 -10.41 -2.08
CA GLU A 453 1.19 -11.20 -2.94
C GLU A 453 0.89 -11.77 -4.42
N GLY A 454 1.86 -12.51 -5.08
CA GLY A 454 1.81 -13.44 -6.31
C GLY A 454 2.39 -12.97 -7.70
N SER A 455 3.17 -13.60 -8.66
CA SER A 455 3.82 -14.91 -9.07
C SER A 455 4.70 -14.71 -10.39
N PHE A 456 5.37 -15.64 -11.17
CA PHE A 456 5.60 -17.12 -11.06
C PHE A 456 6.82 -17.91 -11.68
N ASP A 457 7.51 -17.70 -12.83
CA ASP A 457 8.58 -18.70 -13.26
C ASP A 457 9.94 -18.49 -12.51
N ILE A 458 10.93 -19.41 -12.53
CA ILE A 458 12.15 -19.55 -11.65
C ILE A 458 11.89 -20.50 -10.46
N SER A 459 12.86 -21.36 -10.06
CA SER A 459 12.58 -22.41 -9.03
C SER A 459 12.17 -21.85 -7.67
N LEU A 460 12.59 -20.62 -7.35
CA LEU A 460 12.14 -19.79 -6.24
C LEU A 460 10.63 -19.78 -6.04
N ARG A 461 9.88 -19.98 -7.13
CA ARG A 461 8.44 -19.81 -7.17
C ARG A 461 7.65 -21.10 -6.96
N GLY A 462 8.31 -22.25 -7.15
CA GLY A 462 7.76 -23.58 -6.83
C GLY A 462 8.21 -24.71 -7.76
N GLY A 463 8.67 -24.42 -8.98
CA GLY A 463 9.07 -25.44 -9.95
C GLY A 463 10.34 -26.20 -9.55
N ASN A 464 10.29 -27.54 -9.59
CA ASN A 464 11.42 -28.43 -9.27
C ASN A 464 12.18 -28.97 -10.50
N GLN A 465 11.70 -28.68 -11.71
CA GLN A 465 12.31 -29.16 -12.97
C GLN A 465 13.65 -28.46 -13.28
N ILE A 466 13.70 -27.14 -13.15
CA ILE A 466 14.89 -26.31 -13.44
C ILE A 466 15.29 -25.60 -12.16
N LEU A 467 16.43 -25.95 -11.55
CA LEU A 467 16.86 -25.37 -10.28
C LEU A 467 17.85 -24.21 -10.49
N THR A 468 17.49 -23.03 -9.97
CA THR A 468 18.21 -21.76 -10.09
C THR A 468 18.74 -21.27 -8.73
N PRO A 469 19.68 -22.00 -8.10
CA PRO A 469 20.07 -21.75 -6.71
C PRO A 469 20.78 -20.41 -6.45
N ASN A 470 21.31 -19.73 -7.47
CA ASN A 470 21.93 -18.41 -7.32
C ASN A 470 20.87 -17.28 -7.36
N ILE A 471 19.95 -17.32 -8.33
CA ILE A 471 18.80 -16.40 -8.42
C ILE A 471 17.88 -16.57 -7.20
N ASP A 472 17.64 -17.83 -6.80
CA ASP A 472 16.82 -18.14 -5.63
C ASP A 472 17.46 -17.62 -4.34
N ALA A 473 18.79 -17.76 -4.19
CA ALA A 473 19.52 -17.21 -3.05
C ALA A 473 19.44 -15.68 -2.99
N LEU A 474 19.49 -14.97 -4.12
CA LEU A 474 19.27 -13.53 -4.20
C LEU A 474 17.89 -13.15 -3.63
N GLY A 475 16.86 -13.92 -3.99
CA GLY A 475 15.50 -13.78 -3.46
C GLY A 475 15.38 -14.04 -1.95
N TYR A 476 15.91 -15.16 -1.44
CA TYR A 476 15.81 -15.50 -0.01
C TYR A 476 16.72 -14.68 0.91
N GLN A 477 17.88 -14.22 0.41
CA GLN A 477 18.76 -13.29 1.14
C GLN A 477 18.24 -11.85 1.06
N GLY A 478 17.42 -11.54 0.06
CA GLY A 478 16.85 -10.23 -0.21
C GLY A 478 15.33 -10.25 -0.03
N VAL A 479 14.63 -9.89 -1.10
CA VAL A 479 13.19 -9.67 -1.13
C VAL A 479 12.64 -10.22 -2.44
N ILE A 480 11.75 -11.20 -2.35
CA ILE A 480 11.15 -11.86 -3.52
C ILE A 480 9.97 -11.02 -4.00
N LEU A 481 10.09 -10.31 -5.12
CA LEU A 481 9.01 -9.46 -5.62
C LEU A 481 7.98 -10.33 -6.32
N ASN A 482 7.04 -10.86 -5.54
CA ASN A 482 6.10 -11.84 -6.07
C ASN A 482 5.25 -11.17 -7.17
N ARG A 483 4.67 -10.00 -6.88
CA ARG A 483 3.71 -9.28 -7.73
C ARG A 483 4.33 -8.21 -8.66
N HIS A 484 5.37 -8.58 -9.40
CA HIS A 484 6.01 -7.71 -10.41
C HIS A 484 5.34 -7.84 -11.79
N TYR A 485 5.12 -6.70 -12.45
CA TYR A 485 4.47 -6.60 -13.75
C TYR A 485 5.26 -5.78 -14.76
N THR A 486 5.05 -6.13 -16.03
CA THR A 486 5.69 -5.61 -17.24
C THR A 486 4.66 -5.46 -18.36
N PRO A 487 4.91 -4.60 -19.37
CA PRO A 487 4.35 -4.77 -20.70
C PRO A 487 4.66 -6.18 -21.27
N PRO A 488 3.84 -6.72 -22.20
CA PRO A 488 3.98 -8.10 -22.67
C PRO A 488 5.10 -8.34 -23.71
N LEU A 489 5.98 -7.36 -23.93
CA LEU A 489 6.99 -7.34 -25.00
C LEU A 489 8.25 -6.54 -24.62
N CYS A 490 9.40 -6.93 -25.18
CA CYS A 490 10.72 -6.44 -24.80
C CYS A 490 10.92 -4.91 -24.94
N SER A 491 10.74 -4.30 -26.11
CA SER A 491 10.98 -2.84 -26.27
C SER A 491 10.05 -1.99 -25.40
N PRO A 492 8.72 -2.25 -25.37
CA PRO A 492 7.81 -1.54 -24.47
C PRO A 492 8.25 -1.62 -23.00
N SER A 493 8.68 -2.79 -22.53
CA SER A 493 9.18 -2.98 -21.17
C SER A 493 10.50 -2.25 -20.90
N ARG A 494 11.45 -2.28 -21.84
CA ARG A 494 12.75 -1.61 -21.72
C ARG A 494 12.60 -0.09 -21.73
N ALA A 495 11.69 0.43 -22.55
CA ALA A 495 11.32 1.84 -22.55
C ALA A 495 10.67 2.23 -21.22
N ALA A 496 9.71 1.43 -20.73
CA ALA A 496 9.05 1.67 -19.46
C ALA A 496 10.01 1.63 -18.26
N PHE A 497 11.00 0.72 -18.26
CA PHE A 497 12.09 0.67 -17.27
C PHE A 497 12.95 1.94 -17.30
N LEU A 498 13.45 2.31 -18.48
CA LEU A 498 14.43 3.38 -18.63
C LEU A 498 13.82 4.80 -18.64
N THR A 499 12.49 4.96 -18.74
CA THR A 499 11.79 6.26 -18.68
C THR A 499 10.91 6.43 -17.45
N GLY A 500 10.48 5.36 -16.79
CA GLY A 500 9.44 5.44 -15.75
C GLY A 500 8.03 5.80 -16.28
N LYS A 501 7.82 5.83 -17.60
CA LYS A 501 6.53 6.09 -18.25
C LYS A 501 5.87 4.81 -18.76
N SER A 502 4.55 4.80 -18.84
CA SER A 502 3.82 3.71 -19.49
C SER A 502 4.07 3.75 -21.00
N HIS A 503 4.25 2.59 -21.62
CA HIS A 503 4.53 2.45 -23.05
C HIS A 503 3.42 2.99 -23.97
N ILE A 504 2.16 3.05 -23.50
CA ILE A 504 1.06 3.74 -24.20
C ILE A 504 1.27 5.27 -24.31
N ASN A 505 2.09 5.86 -23.43
CA ASN A 505 2.46 7.27 -23.44
C ASN A 505 3.82 7.50 -24.15
N LEU A 506 4.36 6.45 -24.78
CA LEU A 506 5.61 6.46 -25.55
C LEU A 506 5.39 6.03 -27.01
N GLY A 507 4.13 5.77 -27.41
CA GLY A 507 3.78 5.24 -28.73
C GLY A 507 4.24 3.79 -28.96
N MET A 508 4.43 3.00 -27.89
CA MET A 508 4.99 1.65 -27.91
C MET A 508 3.97 0.54 -27.57
N GLN A 509 2.69 0.78 -27.81
CA GLN A 509 1.62 -0.20 -27.62
C GLN A 509 1.57 -1.31 -28.68
N PHE A 510 2.05 -1.04 -29.89
CA PHE A 510 2.05 -2.03 -30.99
C PHE A 510 3.47 -2.51 -31.30
N ILE A 511 3.68 -3.82 -31.06
CA ILE A 511 4.88 -4.62 -31.35
C ILE A 511 6.20 -4.05 -30.77
N VAL A 512 7.34 -4.62 -31.14
CA VAL A 512 8.70 -4.19 -30.74
C VAL A 512 9.31 -3.24 -31.77
N ILE A 513 10.56 -2.80 -31.59
CA ILE A 513 11.30 -2.05 -32.62
C ILE A 513 12.20 -3.04 -33.39
N PHE A 514 11.92 -3.25 -34.68
CA PHE A 514 12.74 -4.11 -35.54
C PHE A 514 14.01 -3.41 -36.05
N ASN A 515 15.00 -4.20 -36.48
CA ASN A 515 16.31 -3.74 -36.93
C ASN A 515 16.30 -2.82 -38.17
N ASP A 516 15.19 -2.75 -38.91
CA ASP A 516 15.03 -1.89 -40.08
C ASP A 516 13.91 -0.84 -39.94
N GLU A 517 13.34 -0.67 -38.74
CA GLU A 517 12.42 0.44 -38.49
C GLU A 517 13.19 1.76 -38.27
N PRO A 518 12.83 2.85 -38.97
CA PRO A 518 13.56 4.13 -38.92
C PRO A 518 13.28 4.97 -37.66
N ARG A 519 13.08 4.33 -36.49
CA ARG A 519 12.66 4.96 -35.22
C ARG A 519 13.47 4.51 -34.01
N SER A 520 13.17 5.12 -32.87
CA SER A 520 13.67 4.76 -31.53
C SER A 520 12.65 5.11 -30.47
N LEU A 521 12.98 4.86 -29.20
CA LEU A 521 12.42 5.66 -28.09
C LEU A 521 12.74 7.15 -28.33
N SER A 522 11.74 8.05 -28.20
CA SER A 522 11.93 9.48 -28.52
C SER A 522 13.14 10.08 -27.80
N LEU A 523 13.82 11.01 -28.46
CA LEU A 523 14.98 11.72 -27.91
C LEU A 523 14.61 12.71 -26.80
N ASP A 524 13.34 13.15 -26.75
CA ASP A 524 12.81 13.99 -25.67
C ASP A 524 12.74 13.24 -24.32
N GLU A 525 12.76 11.90 -24.37
CA GLU A 525 12.72 11.06 -23.17
C GLU A 525 14.09 10.94 -22.51
N LYS A 526 14.24 11.66 -21.40
CA LYS A 526 15.41 11.59 -20.52
C LYS A 526 15.39 10.30 -19.71
N LEU A 527 16.45 9.50 -19.83
CA LEU A 527 16.50 8.13 -19.31
C LEU A 527 17.18 8.03 -17.93
N LEU A 528 16.93 6.94 -17.20
CA LEU A 528 17.57 6.60 -15.93
C LEU A 528 19.11 6.84 -15.90
N PRO A 529 19.93 6.35 -16.84
CA PRO A 529 21.38 6.64 -16.82
C PRO A 529 21.72 8.13 -17.00
N GLN A 530 20.89 8.91 -17.70
CA GLN A 530 21.09 10.36 -17.83
C GLN A 530 20.83 11.07 -16.49
N TYR A 531 19.79 10.64 -15.76
CA TYR A 531 19.54 11.10 -14.38
C TYR A 531 20.68 10.74 -13.43
N LEU A 532 21.17 9.50 -13.47
CA LEU A 532 22.25 9.05 -12.59
C LEU A 532 23.59 9.76 -12.88
N LYS A 533 23.85 10.16 -14.12
CA LYS A 533 25.03 10.97 -14.47
C LYS A 533 25.06 12.37 -13.82
N GLU A 534 23.91 12.99 -13.56
CA GLU A 534 23.85 14.31 -12.88
C GLU A 534 24.44 14.27 -11.47
N VAL A 535 24.40 13.10 -10.83
CA VAL A 535 24.93 12.86 -9.47
C VAL A 535 26.18 11.97 -9.50
N GLY A 536 26.87 11.94 -10.65
CA GLY A 536 28.23 11.39 -10.78
C GLY A 536 28.33 9.87 -10.92
N TYR A 537 27.25 9.16 -11.24
CA TYR A 537 27.36 7.72 -11.52
C TYR A 537 28.13 7.44 -12.81
N LYS A 538 28.97 6.41 -12.78
CA LYS A 538 29.45 5.74 -13.98
C LYS A 538 28.41 4.73 -14.46
N THR A 539 27.97 4.85 -15.70
CA THR A 539 26.78 4.16 -16.21
C THR A 539 27.14 3.18 -17.32
N HIS A 540 26.87 1.89 -17.12
CA HIS A 540 27.20 0.83 -18.08
C HIS A 540 25.96 0.04 -18.47
N ILE A 541 25.85 -0.31 -19.76
CA ILE A 541 24.89 -1.31 -20.24
C ILE A 541 25.64 -2.47 -20.87
N VAL A 542 25.33 -3.69 -20.42
CA VAL A 542 25.94 -4.92 -20.94
C VAL A 542 24.83 -5.85 -21.44
N GLY A 543 24.71 -5.98 -22.76
CA GLY A 543 23.72 -6.80 -23.44
C GLY A 543 22.81 -6.02 -24.39
N LYS A 544 21.53 -6.39 -24.37
CA LYS A 544 20.49 -5.99 -25.33
C LYS A 544 19.95 -4.58 -25.10
N TRP A 545 20.11 -3.69 -26.07
CA TRP A 545 19.50 -2.35 -26.07
C TRP A 545 18.01 -2.39 -26.46
N HIS A 546 17.71 -2.70 -27.73
CA HIS A 546 16.36 -2.89 -28.27
C HIS A 546 15.39 -1.69 -28.17
N LEU A 547 15.93 -0.47 -28.19
CA LEU A 547 15.17 0.80 -28.22
C LEU A 547 15.39 1.62 -29.50
N GLY A 548 15.83 0.95 -30.58
CA GLY A 548 16.15 1.54 -31.89
C GLY A 548 17.60 2.01 -31.99
N PHE A 549 18.15 1.93 -33.21
CA PHE A 549 19.56 2.26 -33.48
C PHE A 549 19.81 2.82 -34.89
N ALA A 550 18.77 3.18 -35.65
CA ALA A 550 18.86 3.68 -37.04
C ALA A 550 19.74 4.94 -37.23
N ARG A 551 20.09 5.65 -36.13
CA ARG A 551 20.94 6.85 -36.03
C ARG A 551 21.82 6.72 -34.78
N ARG A 552 23.02 7.31 -34.74
CA ARG A 552 23.89 7.31 -33.55
C ARG A 552 23.22 7.86 -32.32
N SER A 553 22.42 8.92 -32.47
CA SER A 553 21.64 9.53 -31.38
C SER A 553 20.68 8.55 -30.69
N PHE A 554 20.36 7.41 -31.30
CA PHE A 554 19.50 6.38 -30.73
C PHE A 554 20.27 5.33 -29.91
N LEU A 555 21.60 5.27 -30.03
CA LEU A 555 22.47 4.29 -29.36
C LEU A 555 22.56 4.55 -27.84
N PRO A 556 22.78 3.50 -27.02
CA PRO A 556 22.85 3.64 -25.56
C PRO A 556 23.88 4.65 -25.05
N THR A 557 25.02 4.77 -25.72
CA THR A 557 26.09 5.75 -25.42
C THR A 557 25.62 7.21 -25.57
N HIS A 558 24.77 7.49 -26.57
CA HIS A 558 24.14 8.79 -26.78
C HIS A 558 22.88 9.00 -25.91
N ARG A 559 22.38 7.92 -25.28
CA ARG A 559 21.20 7.91 -24.40
C ARG A 559 21.54 7.77 -22.91
N GLY A 560 22.78 8.10 -22.54
CA GLY A 560 23.21 8.35 -21.17
C GLY A 560 24.22 7.36 -20.61
N PHE A 561 24.41 6.18 -21.22
CA PHE A 561 25.44 5.25 -20.78
C PHE A 561 26.84 5.79 -21.11
N ASP A 562 27.83 5.52 -20.25
CA ASP A 562 29.24 5.73 -20.52
C ASP A 562 29.83 4.66 -21.43
N THR A 563 29.42 3.40 -21.24
CA THR A 563 29.79 2.31 -22.14
C THR A 563 28.62 1.39 -22.46
N HIS A 564 28.68 0.77 -23.63
CA HIS A 564 27.84 -0.36 -24.03
C HIS A 564 28.73 -1.52 -24.44
N VAL A 565 28.41 -2.74 -24.00
CA VAL A 565 28.98 -3.97 -24.60
C VAL A 565 27.83 -4.93 -24.87
N GLY A 566 27.58 -5.29 -26.13
CA GLY A 566 26.44 -6.14 -26.50
C GLY A 566 25.77 -5.70 -27.80
N PHE A 567 24.47 -5.92 -27.90
CA PHE A 567 23.73 -5.85 -29.17
C PHE A 567 22.57 -4.86 -29.15
N LEU A 568 22.22 -4.34 -30.32
CA LEU A 568 21.31 -3.22 -30.49
C LEU A 568 19.86 -3.64 -30.75
N GLY A 569 19.66 -4.81 -31.37
CA GLY A 569 18.39 -5.33 -31.88
C GLY A 569 17.56 -6.22 -30.93
N PRO A 570 16.61 -7.02 -31.47
CA PRO A 570 15.64 -7.79 -30.70
C PRO A 570 16.20 -9.07 -30.09
N TYR A 571 17.15 -9.72 -30.76
CA TYR A 571 17.81 -10.96 -30.36
C TYR A 571 19.05 -11.16 -31.21
N ILE A 572 19.96 -12.00 -30.74
CA ILE A 572 21.10 -12.49 -31.50
C ILE A 572 21.26 -14.00 -31.28
N ASP A 573 21.86 -14.66 -32.27
CA ASP A 573 22.49 -15.96 -32.11
C ASP A 573 23.53 -15.92 -30.97
N TYR A 574 23.57 -16.99 -30.17
CA TYR A 574 24.37 -17.03 -28.94
C TYR A 574 25.86 -17.30 -29.17
N PHE A 575 26.31 -17.61 -30.38
CA PHE A 575 27.72 -17.91 -30.66
C PHE A 575 28.32 -17.02 -31.77
N ASN A 576 27.55 -16.69 -32.81
CA ASN A 576 28.02 -15.83 -33.91
C ASN A 576 27.55 -14.37 -33.79
N PHE A 577 26.68 -14.06 -32.82
CA PHE A 577 26.12 -12.73 -32.53
C PHE A 577 25.48 -12.03 -33.74
N THR A 578 24.93 -12.79 -34.68
CA THR A 578 24.12 -12.24 -35.78
C THR A 578 22.64 -12.18 -35.42
N ASN A 579 21.94 -11.25 -36.06
CA ASN A 579 20.48 -11.19 -36.12
C ASN A 579 20.04 -11.38 -37.57
N THR A 580 19.05 -12.25 -37.79
CA THR A 580 18.38 -12.43 -39.08
C THR A 580 16.97 -11.84 -39.00
N LEU A 581 16.58 -11.09 -40.02
CA LEU A 581 15.27 -10.44 -40.14
C LEU A 581 14.83 -10.49 -41.60
N ASP A 582 13.80 -11.28 -41.90
CA ASP A 582 13.24 -11.42 -43.26
C ASP A 582 12.88 -10.06 -43.89
N PRO A 583 13.26 -9.77 -45.16
CA PRO A 583 13.86 -10.67 -46.16
C PRO A 583 15.39 -10.53 -46.30
N TYR A 584 16.10 -10.07 -45.27
CA TYR A 584 17.55 -9.82 -45.35
C TYR A 584 18.39 -11.00 -44.84
N PRO A 585 19.64 -11.16 -45.31
CA PRO A 585 20.58 -12.12 -44.71
C PRO A 585 20.94 -11.75 -43.26
N ALA A 586 21.50 -12.73 -42.54
CA ALA A 586 22.02 -12.53 -41.19
C ALA A 586 23.05 -11.38 -41.15
N GLY A 587 22.80 -10.38 -40.30
CA GLY A 587 23.72 -9.27 -40.04
C GLY A 587 24.32 -9.38 -38.65
N PHE A 588 25.61 -9.06 -38.50
CA PHE A 588 26.29 -9.03 -37.21
C PHE A 588 25.81 -7.86 -36.34
N ASP A 589 25.45 -8.14 -35.09
CA ASP A 589 25.01 -7.14 -34.10
C ASP A 589 25.71 -7.41 -32.75
N PHE A 590 27.00 -7.08 -32.66
CA PHE A 590 27.70 -7.01 -31.39
C PHE A 590 28.68 -5.85 -31.38
N ARG A 591 28.68 -5.09 -30.30
CA ARG A 591 29.35 -3.79 -30.18
C ARG A 591 30.15 -3.67 -28.90
N TYR A 592 31.23 -2.90 -28.99
CA TYR A 592 31.89 -2.25 -27.86
C TYR A 592 31.78 -0.74 -28.07
N ASN A 593 30.88 -0.09 -27.35
CA ASN A 593 30.37 1.25 -27.59
C ASN A 593 29.75 1.38 -28.99
N GLU A 594 30.44 2.04 -29.91
CA GLU A 594 30.04 2.11 -31.33
C GLU A 594 30.81 1.10 -32.19
N GLU A 595 31.96 0.60 -31.75
CA GLU A 595 32.82 -0.26 -32.55
C GLU A 595 32.28 -1.69 -32.66
N VAL A 596 32.57 -2.35 -33.79
CA VAL A 596 32.11 -3.72 -34.08
C VAL A 596 32.99 -4.72 -33.34
N TYR A 597 32.44 -5.43 -32.36
CA TYR A 597 33.25 -6.25 -31.43
C TYR A 597 33.17 -7.74 -31.80
N ARG A 598 34.11 -8.20 -32.65
CA ARG A 598 34.15 -9.56 -33.20
C ARG A 598 35.02 -10.54 -32.41
N ASP A 599 35.84 -10.06 -31.48
CA ASP A 599 36.92 -10.82 -30.83
C ASP A 599 36.45 -12.03 -30.00
N ARG A 600 35.18 -12.02 -29.56
CA ARG A 600 34.54 -13.06 -28.75
C ARG A 600 33.64 -14.01 -29.56
N ILE A 601 33.66 -13.96 -30.90
CA ILE A 601 32.84 -14.85 -31.75
C ILE A 601 33.23 -16.32 -31.51
N GLY A 602 32.22 -17.18 -31.39
CA GLY A 602 32.36 -18.59 -31.03
C GLY A 602 32.23 -18.85 -29.52
N GLU A 603 32.31 -17.82 -28.68
CA GLU A 603 32.00 -17.91 -27.26
C GLU A 603 30.49 -17.67 -27.01
N TYR A 604 29.97 -18.28 -25.96
CA TYR A 604 28.55 -18.20 -25.64
C TYR A 604 28.15 -16.83 -25.09
N ALA A 605 27.21 -16.15 -25.74
CA ALA A 605 26.84 -14.75 -25.50
C ALA A 605 26.45 -14.46 -24.04
N THR A 606 25.86 -15.42 -23.34
CA THR A 606 25.53 -15.25 -21.91
C THR A 606 26.81 -15.13 -21.07
N ASP A 607 27.83 -15.93 -21.34
CA ASP A 607 29.13 -15.85 -20.66
C ASP A 607 29.92 -14.61 -21.09
N VAL A 608 29.97 -14.28 -22.38
CA VAL A 608 30.64 -13.05 -22.87
C VAL A 608 30.09 -11.80 -22.18
N LEU A 609 28.75 -11.68 -22.12
CA LEU A 609 28.10 -10.58 -21.40
C LEU A 609 28.32 -10.64 -19.88
N THR A 610 28.57 -11.83 -19.31
CA THR A 610 28.91 -11.95 -17.90
C THR A 610 30.34 -11.50 -17.63
N ASP A 611 31.30 -11.95 -18.43
CA ASP A 611 32.72 -11.66 -18.25
C ASP A 611 33.02 -10.17 -18.47
N GLU A 612 32.36 -9.54 -19.44
CA GLU A 612 32.47 -8.09 -19.64
C GLU A 612 31.80 -7.30 -18.49
N ALA A 613 30.74 -7.83 -17.88
CA ALA A 613 30.17 -7.26 -16.66
C ALA A 613 31.07 -7.44 -15.42
N THR A 614 31.67 -8.61 -15.18
CA THR A 614 32.61 -8.77 -14.05
C THR A 614 33.86 -7.94 -14.26
N LYS A 615 34.42 -7.89 -15.47
CA LYS A 615 35.55 -7.02 -15.87
C LYS A 615 35.28 -5.54 -15.58
N ILE A 616 34.08 -5.03 -15.85
CA ILE A 616 33.70 -3.65 -15.46
C ILE A 616 33.69 -3.50 -13.93
N ILE A 617 33.07 -4.42 -13.18
CA ILE A 617 33.04 -4.42 -11.71
C ILE A 617 34.46 -4.50 -11.12
N GLU A 618 35.34 -5.31 -11.72
CA GLU A 618 36.72 -5.52 -11.31
C GLU A 618 37.61 -4.30 -11.56
N GLN A 619 37.32 -3.50 -12.59
CA GLN A 619 38.08 -2.30 -12.98
C GLN A 619 37.54 -1.00 -12.35
N HIS A 620 36.28 -0.99 -11.89
CA HIS A 620 35.64 0.19 -11.31
C HIS A 620 36.25 0.59 -9.96
N ASN A 621 36.75 1.83 -9.85
CA ASN A 621 37.25 2.37 -8.58
C ASN A 621 36.28 3.41 -8.03
N THR A 622 35.49 3.05 -7.01
CA THR A 622 34.44 3.90 -6.43
C THR A 622 34.92 5.26 -5.90
N ALA A 623 36.20 5.37 -5.49
CA ALA A 623 36.78 6.62 -5.00
C ALA A 623 37.27 7.57 -6.11
N LYS A 624 37.42 7.06 -7.35
CA LYS A 624 37.89 7.82 -8.53
C LYS A 624 36.80 8.03 -9.57
N ASP A 625 36.04 6.97 -9.85
CA ASP A 625 35.10 6.86 -10.97
C ASP A 625 33.63 7.07 -10.53
N GLY A 626 33.38 7.29 -9.22
CA GLY A 626 32.06 7.53 -8.65
C GLY A 626 31.28 6.23 -8.32
N PRO A 627 29.99 6.33 -7.98
CA PRO A 627 29.13 5.16 -7.81
C PRO A 627 28.84 4.47 -9.15
N LEU A 628 28.67 3.14 -9.12
CA LEU A 628 28.42 2.32 -10.31
C LEU A 628 26.91 2.13 -10.56
N PHE A 629 26.46 2.34 -11.79
CA PHE A 629 25.18 1.83 -12.31
C PHE A 629 25.44 0.89 -13.48
N MET A 630 25.04 -0.37 -13.32
CA MET A 630 25.11 -1.38 -14.38
C MET A 630 23.73 -1.91 -14.71
N TYR A 631 23.34 -1.81 -15.97
CA TYR A 631 22.19 -2.48 -16.54
C TYR A 631 22.69 -3.71 -17.33
N LEU A 632 22.32 -4.92 -16.90
CA LEU A 632 22.77 -6.18 -17.51
C LEU A 632 21.59 -6.93 -18.20
N PRO A 633 21.02 -6.39 -19.29
CA PRO A 633 19.97 -7.06 -20.06
C PRO A 633 20.55 -8.19 -20.93
N HIS A 634 20.73 -9.38 -20.35
CA HIS A 634 21.11 -10.59 -21.09
C HIS A 634 20.21 -10.89 -22.30
N THR A 635 20.75 -11.64 -23.26
CA THR A 635 19.94 -12.35 -24.28
C THR A 635 19.22 -13.55 -23.67
N ALA A 636 19.87 -14.28 -22.76
CA ALA A 636 19.27 -15.38 -22.00
C ALA A 636 17.99 -14.93 -21.28
N VAL A 637 16.83 -15.58 -21.45
CA VAL A 637 16.56 -16.87 -22.12
C VAL A 637 15.67 -16.71 -23.37
N HIS A 638 15.94 -15.70 -24.18
CA HIS A 638 15.25 -15.45 -25.44
C HIS A 638 15.70 -16.40 -26.56
N SER A 639 14.83 -16.65 -27.55
CA SER A 639 15.15 -17.37 -28.78
C SER A 639 16.34 -16.74 -29.50
N ALA A 640 17.23 -17.57 -30.02
CA ALA A 640 18.48 -17.19 -30.70
C ALA A 640 18.24 -16.70 -32.14
N ASN A 641 17.58 -17.51 -32.95
CA ASN A 641 17.20 -17.24 -34.33
C ASN A 641 15.95 -18.09 -34.69
N GLU A 642 15.60 -18.23 -35.98
CA GLU A 642 14.39 -18.93 -36.43
C GLU A 642 14.59 -20.42 -36.80
N TYR A 643 15.83 -20.86 -37.03
CA TYR A 643 16.16 -22.22 -37.51
C TYR A 643 16.82 -23.10 -36.43
N ASP A 644 17.44 -22.46 -35.44
CA ASP A 644 18.06 -23.03 -34.24
C ASP A 644 17.71 -22.11 -33.06
N PRO A 645 16.45 -22.16 -32.55
CA PRO A 645 15.93 -21.15 -31.63
C PRO A 645 16.50 -21.25 -30.21
N LEU A 646 17.02 -22.42 -29.82
CA LEU A 646 17.48 -22.71 -28.46
C LEU A 646 18.93 -23.20 -28.48
N GLN A 647 19.84 -22.37 -27.98
CA GLN A 647 21.28 -22.59 -28.01
C GLN A 647 21.84 -22.55 -26.58
N ALA A 648 22.61 -23.56 -26.19
CA ALA A 648 23.25 -23.65 -24.88
C ALA A 648 24.60 -24.38 -24.96
N VAL A 649 25.44 -24.21 -23.94
CA VAL A 649 26.72 -24.93 -23.81
C VAL A 649 26.53 -26.30 -23.16
N SER A 650 27.42 -27.24 -23.49
CA SER A 650 27.39 -28.64 -23.03
C SER A 650 27.34 -28.76 -21.51
N GLU A 651 28.11 -27.93 -20.82
CA GLU A 651 28.26 -27.94 -19.37
C GLU A 651 26.94 -27.60 -18.66
N ASP A 652 26.15 -26.66 -19.17
CA ASP A 652 24.84 -26.35 -18.61
C ASP A 652 23.80 -27.42 -19.01
N LEU A 653 23.88 -27.97 -20.23
CA LEU A 653 23.02 -29.07 -20.71
C LEU A 653 23.14 -30.33 -19.85
N GLU A 654 24.36 -30.67 -19.42
CA GLU A 654 24.61 -31.79 -18.50
C GLU A 654 23.90 -31.61 -17.15
N THR A 655 23.83 -30.37 -16.62
CA THR A 655 23.14 -30.09 -15.34
C THR A 655 21.61 -30.26 -15.38
N VAL A 656 21.03 -30.46 -16.57
CA VAL A 656 19.58 -30.63 -16.78
C VAL A 656 19.23 -31.90 -17.57
N ALA A 657 20.16 -32.87 -17.65
CA ALA A 657 19.99 -34.11 -18.40
C ALA A 657 18.81 -35.01 -17.97
N HIS A 658 18.18 -34.74 -16.81
CA HIS A 658 16.93 -35.39 -16.38
C HIS A 658 15.69 -34.96 -17.18
N ILE A 659 15.73 -33.80 -17.84
CA ILE A 659 14.67 -33.34 -18.74
C ILE A 659 14.82 -34.08 -20.07
N LYS A 660 13.78 -34.84 -20.45
CA LYS A 660 13.82 -35.69 -21.66
C LYS A 660 13.51 -34.93 -22.94
N ASP A 661 12.60 -33.95 -22.85
CA ASP A 661 12.27 -33.09 -23.99
C ASP A 661 13.50 -32.23 -24.37
N PRO A 662 13.99 -32.32 -25.62
CA PRO A 662 15.26 -31.70 -25.99
C PRO A 662 15.19 -30.18 -25.98
N GLU A 663 14.07 -29.59 -26.38
CA GLU A 663 13.90 -28.13 -26.41
C GLU A 663 13.81 -27.57 -24.99
N ARG A 664 12.94 -28.13 -24.14
CA ARG A 664 12.83 -27.74 -22.73
C ARG A 664 14.13 -27.98 -21.97
N ARG A 665 14.92 -29.01 -22.32
CA ARG A 665 16.26 -29.22 -21.77
C ARG A 665 17.23 -28.11 -22.20
N THR A 666 17.25 -27.71 -23.47
CA THR A 666 18.12 -26.62 -23.92
C THR A 666 17.71 -25.27 -23.34
N TYR A 667 16.41 -24.96 -23.27
CA TYR A 667 15.90 -23.81 -22.53
C TYR A 667 16.32 -23.85 -21.05
N ALA A 668 16.22 -25.01 -20.40
CA ALA A 668 16.67 -25.17 -19.03
C ALA A 668 18.17 -24.90 -18.88
N ALA A 669 19.00 -25.36 -19.81
CA ALA A 669 20.43 -25.03 -19.85
C ALA A 669 20.69 -23.52 -20.04
N MET A 670 19.88 -22.83 -20.85
CA MET A 670 19.93 -21.35 -20.98
C MET A 670 19.56 -20.66 -19.65
N VAL A 671 18.57 -21.18 -18.91
CA VAL A 671 18.22 -20.72 -17.55
C VAL A 671 19.36 -21.01 -16.55
N LYS A 672 20.04 -22.15 -16.67
CA LYS A 672 21.23 -22.49 -15.86
C LYS A 672 22.40 -21.56 -16.14
N ALA A 673 22.64 -21.20 -17.40
CA ALA A 673 23.64 -20.19 -17.75
C ALA A 673 23.33 -18.81 -17.15
N LEU A 674 22.06 -18.41 -17.12
CA LEU A 674 21.63 -17.15 -16.49
C LEU A 674 21.81 -17.20 -14.94
N ASP A 675 21.50 -18.33 -14.30
CA ASP A 675 21.78 -18.55 -12.88
C ASP A 675 23.30 -18.54 -12.57
N ARG A 676 24.09 -19.14 -13.46
CA ARG A 676 25.56 -19.17 -13.43
C ARG A 676 26.17 -17.77 -13.62
N SER A 677 25.58 -16.94 -14.49
CA SER A 677 25.89 -15.52 -14.65
C SER A 677 25.67 -14.74 -13.35
N VAL A 678 24.47 -14.83 -12.77
CA VAL A 678 24.18 -14.19 -11.47
C VAL A 678 25.17 -14.66 -10.40
N GLY A 679 25.55 -15.94 -10.41
CA GLY A 679 26.64 -16.47 -9.58
C GLY A 679 27.99 -15.76 -9.78
N LYS A 680 28.44 -15.58 -11.03
CA LYS A 680 29.69 -14.84 -11.38
C LYS A 680 29.63 -13.37 -10.94
N VAL A 681 28.56 -12.64 -11.30
CA VAL A 681 28.41 -11.19 -11.02
C VAL A 681 28.39 -10.88 -9.52
N ILE A 682 27.66 -11.68 -8.74
CA ILE A 682 27.65 -11.52 -7.27
C ILE A 682 29.01 -11.84 -6.63
N THR A 683 29.75 -12.81 -7.19
CA THR A 683 31.13 -13.08 -6.76
C THR A 683 32.06 -11.90 -7.05
N ALA A 684 32.02 -11.30 -8.24
CA ALA A 684 32.84 -10.12 -8.55
C ALA A 684 32.54 -8.92 -7.64
N LEU A 685 31.26 -8.65 -7.35
CA LEU A 685 30.86 -7.61 -6.39
C LEU A 685 31.35 -7.89 -4.96
N LYS A 686 31.47 -9.17 -4.58
CA LYS A 686 32.03 -9.58 -3.28
C LYS A 686 33.54 -9.36 -3.24
N GLU A 687 34.26 -9.78 -4.29
CA GLU A 687 35.73 -9.72 -4.39
C GLU A 687 36.26 -8.29 -4.63
N LYS A 688 35.35 -7.35 -4.89
CA LYS A 688 35.59 -5.90 -4.93
C LYS A 688 35.08 -5.17 -3.67
N ASP A 689 34.58 -5.89 -2.66
CA ASP A 689 33.95 -5.38 -1.43
C ASP A 689 32.77 -4.40 -1.66
N MET A 690 32.21 -4.37 -2.88
CA MET A 690 31.14 -3.43 -3.26
C MET A 690 29.78 -3.78 -2.68
N LEU A 691 29.58 -5.04 -2.26
CA LEU A 691 28.27 -5.55 -1.78
C LEU A 691 27.69 -4.73 -0.61
N GLU A 692 28.50 -4.08 0.23
CA GLU A 692 28.02 -3.28 1.37
C GLU A 692 27.16 -2.07 0.95
N ASN A 693 27.36 -1.53 -0.25
CA ASN A 693 26.60 -0.38 -0.77
C ASN A 693 26.02 -0.62 -2.18
N THR A 694 25.71 -1.87 -2.52
CA THR A 694 25.12 -2.23 -3.82
C THR A 694 23.63 -2.56 -3.69
N ILE A 695 22.82 -2.16 -4.68
CA ILE A 695 21.44 -2.61 -4.87
C ILE A 695 21.36 -3.45 -6.14
N ILE A 696 20.80 -4.66 -6.02
CA ILE A 696 20.81 -5.68 -7.06
C ILE A 696 19.36 -6.09 -7.33
N LEU A 697 18.88 -5.74 -8.52
CA LEU A 697 17.54 -6.08 -9.00
C LEU A 697 17.66 -7.05 -10.17
N PHE A 698 17.02 -8.21 -10.06
CA PHE A 698 16.86 -9.19 -11.13
C PHE A 698 15.37 -9.24 -11.50
N PHE A 699 15.04 -9.14 -12.80
CA PHE A 699 13.66 -9.25 -13.29
C PHE A 699 13.59 -9.68 -14.77
N SER A 700 12.48 -10.30 -15.17
CA SER A 700 12.17 -10.58 -16.60
C SER A 700 11.51 -9.38 -17.28
N ASP A 701 11.77 -9.13 -18.57
CA ASP A 701 11.16 -8.01 -19.32
C ASP A 701 9.77 -8.32 -19.89
N ASN A 702 9.36 -9.59 -19.96
CA ASN A 702 8.00 -10.04 -20.26
C ASN A 702 7.81 -11.49 -19.74
N GLY A 703 6.60 -12.04 -19.92
CA GLY A 703 6.39 -13.50 -19.82
C GLY A 703 7.22 -14.30 -20.84
N GLY A 704 7.34 -15.61 -20.63
CA GLY A 704 8.06 -16.49 -21.56
C GLY A 704 7.21 -16.85 -22.79
N PRO A 705 7.76 -16.95 -24.01
CA PRO A 705 7.06 -17.47 -25.17
C PRO A 705 7.08 -19.02 -25.17
N THR A 706 5.93 -19.63 -24.91
CA THR A 706 5.77 -21.09 -24.86
C THR A 706 5.61 -21.69 -26.26
N GLN A 707 4.83 -21.04 -27.14
CA GLN A 707 4.50 -21.53 -28.48
C GLN A 707 4.40 -20.40 -29.51
N GLY A 708 4.52 -20.74 -30.79
CA GLY A 708 4.46 -19.79 -31.91
C GLY A 708 5.81 -19.19 -32.29
N TYR A 709 5.80 -17.97 -32.82
CA TYR A 709 7.00 -17.32 -33.35
C TYR A 709 8.03 -17.02 -32.25
N LEU A 710 9.28 -17.47 -32.45
CA LEU A 710 10.38 -17.39 -31.48
C LEU A 710 9.99 -17.94 -30.10
N ALA A 711 9.25 -19.06 -30.09
CA ALA A 711 9.00 -19.87 -28.91
C ALA A 711 10.31 -20.42 -28.32
N THR A 712 10.33 -20.58 -27.01
CA THR A 712 11.53 -21.04 -26.28
C THR A 712 11.24 -22.20 -25.34
N SER A 713 10.08 -22.87 -25.46
CA SER A 713 9.61 -23.88 -24.50
C SER A 713 9.64 -23.39 -23.04
N ALA A 714 9.48 -22.07 -22.87
CA ALA A 714 9.27 -21.42 -21.58
C ALA A 714 7.88 -21.75 -21.04
N SER A 715 7.67 -21.65 -19.73
CA SER A 715 6.35 -21.92 -19.12
C SER A 715 5.97 -20.81 -18.15
N ASN A 716 4.78 -20.26 -18.36
CA ASN A 716 4.15 -19.32 -17.44
C ASN A 716 3.15 -20.04 -16.51
N PHE A 717 2.96 -21.36 -16.69
CA PHE A 717 1.97 -22.16 -15.98
C PHE A 717 2.21 -22.12 -14.47
N PRO A 718 1.17 -21.96 -13.63
CA PRO A 718 -0.25 -22.01 -13.98
C PRO A 718 -0.91 -20.65 -14.25
N LEU A 719 -0.16 -19.61 -14.64
CA LEU A 719 -0.77 -18.43 -15.25
C LEU A 719 -1.32 -18.77 -16.64
N ARG A 720 -2.26 -17.94 -17.10
CA ARG A 720 -2.85 -18.03 -18.44
C ARG A 720 -1.96 -17.29 -19.46
N GLY A 721 -1.85 -17.83 -20.67
CA GLY A 721 -1.17 -17.21 -21.81
C GLY A 721 0.34 -17.01 -21.67
N GLN A 722 0.88 -16.16 -22.55
CA GLN A 722 2.31 -15.96 -22.74
C GLN A 722 2.66 -14.53 -23.24
N LYS A 723 3.95 -14.31 -23.51
CA LYS A 723 4.50 -13.15 -24.26
C LYS A 723 3.62 -12.78 -25.47
N ASP A 724 3.51 -11.48 -25.76
CA ASP A 724 2.63 -10.94 -26.79
C ASP A 724 1.14 -11.31 -26.59
N GLY A 725 0.65 -11.21 -25.36
CA GLY A 725 -0.75 -11.46 -24.99
C GLY A 725 -1.25 -10.63 -23.81
N PRO A 726 -2.58 -10.55 -23.58
CA PRO A 726 -3.18 -9.75 -22.51
C PRO A 726 -3.12 -10.39 -21.10
N TRP A 727 -2.86 -11.69 -21.04
CA TRP A 727 -3.01 -12.57 -19.88
C TRP A 727 -1.89 -12.42 -18.84
N GLU A 728 -2.11 -12.85 -17.59
CA GLU A 728 -1.12 -12.74 -16.51
C GLU A 728 0.22 -13.37 -16.89
N GLY A 729 0.22 -14.50 -17.62
CA GLY A 729 1.42 -15.18 -18.09
C GLY A 729 2.20 -14.42 -19.17
N GLY A 730 1.63 -13.37 -19.77
CA GLY A 730 2.37 -12.45 -20.64
C GLY A 730 2.98 -11.26 -19.92
N VAL A 731 2.39 -10.83 -18.80
CA VAL A 731 2.67 -9.52 -18.17
C VAL A 731 3.24 -9.60 -16.76
N ARG A 732 3.15 -10.75 -16.08
CA ARG A 732 3.54 -10.93 -14.66
C ARG A 732 4.84 -11.71 -14.54
N GLY A 733 5.95 -10.98 -14.54
CA GLY A 733 7.30 -11.52 -14.59
C GLY A 733 7.86 -11.87 -13.22
N THR A 734 8.86 -12.75 -13.18
CA THR A 734 9.65 -12.91 -11.96
C THR A 734 10.57 -11.74 -11.76
N ALA A 735 10.55 -11.19 -10.53
CA ALA A 735 11.56 -10.29 -10.02
C ALA A 735 11.98 -10.63 -8.58
N VAL A 736 13.22 -10.28 -8.23
CA VAL A 736 13.80 -10.31 -6.88
C VAL A 736 14.74 -9.11 -6.71
N ILE A 737 14.90 -8.63 -5.48
CA ILE A 737 15.81 -7.52 -5.18
C ILE A 737 16.57 -7.75 -3.88
N TRP A 738 17.87 -7.44 -3.89
CA TRP A 738 18.76 -7.55 -2.74
C TRP A 738 19.60 -6.28 -2.55
N SER A 739 19.87 -5.94 -1.30
CA SER A 739 20.86 -4.96 -0.87
C SER A 739 21.02 -5.10 0.64
N PRO A 740 22.19 -4.89 1.26
CA PRO A 740 22.27 -4.80 2.72
C PRO A 740 21.47 -3.59 3.24
N LEU A 741 21.28 -2.56 2.40
CA LEU A 741 20.50 -1.35 2.66
C LEU A 741 19.00 -1.64 2.87
N LEU A 742 18.49 -2.79 2.39
CA LEU A 742 17.12 -3.24 2.65
C LEU A 742 16.98 -3.57 4.15
N GLN A 743 16.19 -2.77 4.85
CA GLN A 743 16.02 -2.83 6.32
C GLN A 743 15.19 -4.04 6.76
N LYS A 744 14.37 -4.59 5.86
CA LYS A 744 13.67 -5.87 5.96
C LYS A 744 14.09 -6.75 4.78
N ARG A 745 14.55 -7.96 5.08
CA ARG A 745 14.94 -8.99 4.11
C ARG A 745 14.44 -10.36 4.56
N HIS A 746 14.63 -11.36 3.69
CA HIS A 746 14.23 -12.75 3.91
C HIS A 746 12.71 -12.87 4.11
N TYR A 747 11.98 -12.29 3.14
CA TYR A 747 10.53 -12.33 3.07
C TYR A 747 10.04 -12.25 1.61
N VAL A 748 8.83 -12.71 1.37
CA VAL A 748 8.17 -12.63 0.06
C VAL A 748 7.39 -11.32 0.00
N SER A 749 7.60 -10.54 -1.05
CA SER A 749 7.21 -9.14 -1.13
C SER A 749 5.84 -8.98 -1.71
N ASN A 750 5.02 -8.32 -0.89
CA ASN A 750 3.59 -8.40 -0.91
C ASN A 750 3.04 -7.09 -1.52
N HIS A 751 3.46 -6.75 -2.74
CA HIS A 751 3.20 -5.44 -3.35
C HIS A 751 3.03 -5.50 -4.86
N LEU A 752 1.95 -4.90 -5.37
CA LEU A 752 1.75 -4.65 -6.80
C LEU A 752 2.80 -3.66 -7.32
N ILE A 753 3.72 -4.14 -8.14
CA ILE A 753 4.84 -3.36 -8.69
C ILE A 753 4.78 -3.43 -10.21
N HIS A 754 5.05 -2.31 -10.88
CA HIS A 754 5.23 -2.26 -12.34
C HIS A 754 6.65 -1.83 -12.67
N ILE A 755 7.18 -2.29 -13.81
CA ILE A 755 8.53 -1.98 -14.30
C ILE A 755 8.87 -0.47 -14.35
N THR A 756 7.85 0.39 -14.52
CA THR A 756 7.98 1.85 -14.47
C THR A 756 8.42 2.40 -13.12
N ASP A 757 8.12 1.70 -12.02
CA ASP A 757 8.45 2.16 -10.66
C ASP A 757 9.97 2.22 -10.42
N TRP A 758 10.79 1.56 -11.27
CA TRP A 758 12.22 1.47 -11.07
C TRP A 758 13.00 2.77 -11.29
N LEU A 759 12.69 3.57 -12.32
CA LEU A 759 13.37 4.86 -12.53
C LEU A 759 13.23 5.80 -11.32
N PRO A 760 12.01 6.18 -10.87
CA PRO A 760 11.86 7.08 -9.72
C PRO A 760 12.34 6.48 -8.40
N THR A 761 12.42 5.14 -8.29
CA THR A 761 13.04 4.47 -7.14
C THR A 761 14.56 4.65 -7.14
N PHE A 762 15.24 4.32 -8.24
CA PHE A 762 16.69 4.44 -8.33
C PHE A 762 17.17 5.90 -8.38
N ALA A 763 16.41 6.80 -9.01
CA ALA A 763 16.72 8.23 -9.04
C ALA A 763 16.67 8.86 -7.64
N GLU A 764 15.68 8.53 -6.80
CA GLU A 764 15.65 9.01 -5.40
C GLU A 764 16.79 8.42 -4.57
N LEU A 765 17.12 7.13 -4.76
CA LEU A 765 18.21 6.47 -4.04
C LEU A 765 19.59 7.03 -4.40
N ALA A 766 19.75 7.49 -5.64
CA ALA A 766 20.90 8.25 -6.10
C ALA A 766 20.87 9.74 -5.70
N ASN A 767 19.80 10.20 -5.02
CA ASN A 767 19.57 11.60 -4.66
C ASN A 767 19.50 12.56 -5.87
N VAL A 768 19.00 12.09 -7.02
CA VAL A 768 18.68 12.93 -8.17
C VAL A 768 17.38 13.68 -7.90
N SER A 769 17.37 15.01 -8.04
CA SER A 769 16.15 15.81 -7.89
C SER A 769 15.37 15.99 -9.19
N SER A 770 16.04 16.10 -10.34
CA SER A 770 15.45 16.57 -11.60
C SER A 770 14.40 15.64 -12.23
N TYR A 771 14.29 14.38 -11.77
CA TYR A 771 13.24 13.46 -12.22
C TYR A 771 11.84 13.88 -11.70
N LYS A 772 11.78 14.62 -10.59
CA LYS A 772 10.53 15.04 -9.92
C LYS A 772 9.75 16.11 -10.69
N GLU A 773 10.37 16.72 -11.70
CA GLU A 773 9.76 17.72 -12.59
C GLU A 773 9.06 17.10 -13.81
N LYS A 774 9.00 15.76 -13.92
CA LYS A 774 8.47 15.06 -15.11
C LYS A 774 7.20 14.28 -14.78
N ASP A 775 6.30 14.22 -15.75
CA ASP A 775 5.14 13.31 -15.72
C ASP A 775 5.62 11.87 -15.91
N LEU A 776 5.74 11.14 -14.79
CA LEU A 776 6.10 9.74 -14.73
C LEU A 776 4.88 8.91 -14.34
N ASN A 777 4.85 7.65 -14.78
CA ASN A 777 3.77 6.71 -14.43
C ASN A 777 4.24 5.61 -13.45
N GLY A 778 5.52 5.63 -13.09
CA GLY A 778 6.12 4.95 -11.96
C GLY A 778 6.09 5.78 -10.67
N ASN A 779 6.12 5.09 -9.53
CA ASN A 779 6.27 5.66 -8.20
C ASN A 779 7.64 5.25 -7.63
N ASN A 780 8.20 6.04 -6.71
CA ASN A 780 9.27 5.53 -5.86
C ASN A 780 8.68 4.45 -4.92
N ILE A 781 9.20 3.23 -5.01
CA ILE A 781 8.78 2.07 -4.23
C ILE A 781 9.92 1.52 -3.34
N TRP A 782 10.96 2.30 -3.06
CA TRP A 782 12.00 1.87 -2.12
C TRP A 782 11.42 1.58 -0.73
N SER A 783 10.46 2.39 -0.27
CA SER A 783 9.83 2.16 1.04
C SER A 783 8.83 0.99 0.99
N THR A 784 8.18 0.74 -0.14
CA THR A 784 7.46 -0.54 -0.38
C THR A 784 8.39 -1.75 -0.19
N ILE A 785 9.62 -1.70 -0.70
CA ILE A 785 10.52 -2.87 -0.81
C ILE A 785 11.50 -3.04 0.37
N SER A 786 12.11 -1.96 0.86
CA SER A 786 13.11 -1.98 1.95
C SER A 786 12.53 -2.40 3.30
N TYR A 787 11.20 -2.46 3.37
CA TYR A 787 10.47 -2.32 4.62
C TYR A 787 9.17 -3.13 4.64
N ASN A 788 8.56 -3.43 3.47
CA ASN A 788 7.24 -4.02 3.28
C ASN A 788 6.08 -3.05 3.65
N GLU A 789 5.83 -2.07 2.79
CA GLU A 789 4.74 -1.08 2.86
C GLU A 789 3.86 -1.23 1.63
N SER A 790 2.53 -1.09 1.71
CA SER A 790 1.72 -1.18 0.48
C SER A 790 2.17 -0.15 -0.56
N PRO A 791 2.04 -0.49 -1.85
CA PRO A 791 2.35 0.45 -2.92
C PRO A 791 1.14 1.32 -3.25
N LEU A 792 1.42 2.56 -3.60
CA LEU A 792 0.50 3.49 -4.29
C LEU A 792 -0.21 2.88 -5.50
N ARG A 793 0.43 1.88 -6.12
CA ARG A 793 -0.03 1.26 -7.35
C ARG A 793 -1.32 0.49 -7.12
N ARG A 794 -2.42 1.08 -7.59
CA ARG A 794 -3.77 0.48 -7.64
C ARG A 794 -4.28 0.26 -9.07
N GLU A 795 -3.49 0.66 -10.07
CA GLU A 795 -3.83 0.69 -11.49
C GLU A 795 -2.59 0.32 -12.33
N ILE A 796 -2.77 -0.52 -13.34
CA ILE A 796 -1.78 -0.84 -14.37
C ILE A 796 -2.49 -0.91 -15.72
N VAL A 797 -1.95 -0.19 -16.71
CA VAL A 797 -2.30 -0.37 -18.12
C VAL A 797 -1.30 -1.34 -18.70
N HIS A 798 -1.68 -2.61 -18.88
CA HIS A 798 -0.77 -3.63 -19.43
C HIS A 798 -0.60 -3.43 -20.94
N ASN A 799 -1.69 -3.17 -21.67
CA ASN A 799 -1.62 -2.57 -22.99
C ASN A 799 -2.95 -1.96 -23.45
N ILE A 800 -2.89 -1.04 -24.42
CA ILE A 800 -4.02 -0.59 -25.25
C ILE A 800 -3.50 -0.55 -26.71
N ASP A 801 -3.56 -1.68 -27.40
CA ASP A 801 -3.13 -1.81 -28.79
C ASP A 801 -4.32 -1.56 -29.72
N THR A 802 -4.38 -0.34 -30.28
CA THR A 802 -5.41 0.08 -31.23
C THR A 802 -5.22 -0.48 -32.65
N ILE A 803 -4.09 -1.13 -32.94
CA ILE A 803 -3.79 -1.70 -34.27
C ILE A 803 -4.22 -3.17 -34.34
N THR A 804 -3.93 -3.99 -33.32
CA THR A 804 -4.46 -5.36 -33.23
C THR A 804 -5.75 -5.49 -32.42
N GLY A 805 -6.24 -4.38 -31.85
CA GLY A 805 -7.57 -4.29 -31.24
C GLY A 805 -7.69 -4.94 -29.86
N TYR A 806 -6.57 -5.10 -29.13
CA TYR A 806 -6.60 -5.66 -27.78
C TYR A 806 -6.28 -4.64 -26.67
N THR A 807 -6.85 -4.88 -25.49
CA THR A 807 -6.65 -4.06 -24.30
C THR A 807 -6.58 -4.97 -23.09
N SER A 808 -5.57 -4.75 -22.22
CA SER A 808 -5.44 -5.44 -20.94
C SER A 808 -5.15 -4.40 -19.86
N TYR A 809 -5.99 -4.38 -18.83
CA TYR A 809 -6.01 -3.31 -17.84
C TYR A 809 -6.41 -3.83 -16.46
N TYR A 810 -5.63 -3.48 -15.45
CA TYR A 810 -5.85 -3.84 -14.06
C TYR A 810 -6.20 -2.61 -13.22
N LYS A 811 -7.21 -2.74 -12.36
CA LYS A 811 -7.52 -1.77 -11.29
C LYS A 811 -8.18 -2.43 -10.08
N ASP A 812 -7.68 -2.16 -8.88
CA ASP A 812 -8.33 -2.55 -7.61
C ASP A 812 -8.72 -4.06 -7.54
N GLY A 813 -7.81 -4.93 -7.96
CA GLY A 813 -7.98 -6.39 -8.03
C GLY A 813 -8.70 -6.90 -9.29
N TRP A 814 -9.39 -6.02 -10.02
CA TRP A 814 -10.11 -6.35 -11.25
C TRP A 814 -9.19 -6.23 -12.46
N LYS A 815 -9.16 -7.27 -13.31
CA LYS A 815 -8.49 -7.23 -14.61
C LYS A 815 -9.49 -7.38 -15.73
N TYR A 816 -9.51 -6.40 -16.63
CA TYR A 816 -10.34 -6.36 -17.83
C TYR A 816 -9.49 -6.71 -19.04
N ILE A 817 -10.03 -7.55 -19.93
CA ILE A 817 -9.41 -7.92 -21.20
C ILE A 817 -10.47 -7.77 -22.30
N ASN A 818 -10.13 -7.08 -23.38
CA ASN A 818 -10.93 -7.04 -24.61
C ASN A 818 -10.01 -7.30 -25.79
N GLY A 819 -10.43 -8.10 -26.77
CA GLY A 819 -9.57 -8.54 -27.86
C GLY A 819 -8.39 -9.41 -27.39
N THR A 820 -7.62 -9.93 -28.34
CA THR A 820 -6.40 -10.71 -28.08
C THR A 820 -5.49 -10.69 -29.30
N ARG A 821 -4.33 -11.34 -29.20
CA ARG A 821 -3.32 -11.48 -30.27
C ARG A 821 -3.46 -12.86 -30.93
N TRP A 822 -2.94 -12.99 -32.16
CA TRP A 822 -2.84 -14.25 -32.91
C TRP A 822 -4.15 -15.07 -32.96
N ASN A 823 -5.29 -14.39 -33.13
CA ASN A 823 -6.64 -14.98 -33.16
C ASN A 823 -6.96 -15.91 -31.96
N GLY A 824 -6.42 -15.60 -30.79
CA GLY A 824 -6.63 -16.37 -29.55
C GLY A 824 -5.72 -17.58 -29.37
N ALA A 825 -4.71 -17.77 -30.23
CA ALA A 825 -3.74 -18.86 -30.11
C ALA A 825 -2.96 -18.85 -28.77
N TYR A 826 -2.91 -17.73 -28.06
CA TYR A 826 -2.23 -17.56 -26.77
C TYR A 826 -3.20 -17.42 -25.57
N ASP A 827 -4.49 -17.79 -25.74
CA ASP A 827 -5.55 -17.57 -24.75
C ASP A 827 -5.75 -18.70 -23.73
N GLN A 828 -4.87 -19.69 -23.69
CA GLN A 828 -4.99 -20.90 -22.85
C GLN A 828 -3.90 -20.98 -21.77
N TRP A 829 -4.06 -21.91 -20.83
CA TRP A 829 -3.02 -22.27 -19.84
C TRP A 829 -1.96 -23.16 -20.48
N ILE A 830 -1.10 -22.54 -21.29
CA ILE A 830 -0.04 -23.21 -22.03
C ILE A 830 1.24 -23.36 -21.19
N GLY A 831 2.00 -24.41 -21.47
CA GLY A 831 3.21 -24.75 -20.72
C GLY A 831 2.98 -25.60 -19.48
N GLU A 832 1.80 -26.25 -19.34
CA GLU A 832 1.69 -27.42 -18.46
C GLU A 832 2.64 -28.52 -18.98
N MET A 833 3.43 -29.12 -18.10
CA MET A 833 4.50 -30.07 -18.46
C MET A 833 4.47 -31.28 -17.53
N THR A 834 5.03 -32.39 -18.01
CA THR A 834 5.32 -33.56 -17.18
C THR A 834 6.26 -33.20 -16.03
N PHE A 835 5.99 -33.74 -14.83
CA PHE A 835 6.76 -33.48 -13.61
C PHE A 835 8.11 -34.21 -13.61
N GLU A 836 9.01 -33.80 -14.51
CA GLU A 836 10.40 -34.24 -14.54
C GLU A 836 11.23 -33.40 -13.55
N GLU A 837 11.07 -33.70 -12.25
CA GLU A 837 11.84 -33.03 -11.19
C GLU A 837 13.34 -33.32 -11.30
N SER A 838 14.18 -32.33 -10.97
CA SER A 838 15.62 -32.56 -10.78
C SER A 838 15.85 -33.60 -9.67
N PRO A 839 16.78 -34.56 -9.82
CA PRO A 839 17.19 -35.47 -8.76
C PRO A 839 17.60 -34.74 -7.46
N GLU A 840 18.11 -33.51 -7.58
CA GLU A 840 18.54 -32.67 -6.47
C GLU A 840 17.39 -31.96 -5.75
N ALA A 841 16.17 -31.96 -6.29
CA ALA A 841 15.03 -31.20 -5.77
C ALA A 841 14.68 -31.57 -4.32
N SER A 842 14.87 -32.85 -3.95
CA SER A 842 14.78 -33.35 -2.57
C SER A 842 15.73 -32.64 -1.58
N SER A 843 16.82 -32.07 -2.09
CA SER A 843 17.85 -31.34 -1.34
C SER A 843 17.80 -29.81 -1.54
N TYR A 844 16.82 -29.31 -2.30
CA TYR A 844 16.76 -27.93 -2.83
C TYR A 844 17.22 -26.82 -1.86
N PRO A 845 16.77 -26.73 -0.59
CA PRO A 845 17.20 -25.64 0.29
C PRO A 845 18.71 -25.70 0.59
N ASN A 846 19.30 -26.89 0.63
CA ASN A 846 20.73 -27.09 0.83
C ASN A 846 21.53 -26.73 -0.44
N LEU A 847 20.97 -26.96 -1.63
CA LEU A 847 21.56 -26.52 -2.90
C LEU A 847 21.63 -24.98 -2.95
N VAL A 848 20.52 -24.31 -2.64
CA VAL A 848 20.43 -22.84 -2.54
C VAL A 848 21.41 -22.30 -1.49
N MET A 849 21.44 -22.88 -0.29
CA MET A 849 22.33 -22.47 0.81
C MET A 849 23.83 -22.76 0.55
N LYS A 850 24.16 -23.55 -0.47
CA LYS A 850 25.54 -23.78 -0.93
C LYS A 850 25.96 -22.90 -2.11
N SER A 851 25.03 -22.17 -2.75
CA SER A 851 25.32 -21.38 -3.96
C SER A 851 26.36 -20.27 -3.74
N LYS A 852 27.02 -19.82 -4.81
CA LYS A 852 27.99 -18.70 -4.76
C LYS A 852 27.33 -17.45 -4.20
N VAL A 853 26.11 -17.16 -4.65
CA VAL A 853 25.30 -16.04 -4.17
C VAL A 853 25.02 -16.18 -2.66
N TRP A 854 24.60 -17.35 -2.17
CA TRP A 854 24.40 -17.51 -0.73
C TRP A 854 25.69 -17.27 0.05
N GLN A 855 26.82 -17.83 -0.38
CA GLN A 855 28.13 -17.63 0.25
C GLN A 855 28.65 -16.17 0.18
N ALA A 856 28.12 -15.35 -0.72
CA ALA A 856 28.44 -13.93 -0.83
C ALA A 856 27.52 -13.05 0.01
N LEU A 857 26.22 -13.35 0.03
CA LEU A 857 25.21 -12.48 0.64
C LEU A 857 24.89 -12.84 2.12
N ASN A 858 25.14 -14.08 2.54
CA ASN A 858 24.87 -14.55 3.91
C ASN A 858 25.63 -13.81 5.04
N PRO A 859 26.87 -13.28 4.85
CA PRO A 859 27.51 -12.41 5.84
C PRO A 859 26.68 -11.17 6.21
N TYR A 860 25.85 -10.67 5.29
CA TYR A 860 24.97 -9.52 5.50
C TYR A 860 23.58 -9.92 6.03
N ALA A 861 23.29 -11.20 6.28
CA ALA A 861 21.94 -11.69 6.60
C ALA A 861 21.43 -11.16 7.95
N LEU A 862 20.20 -10.65 7.98
CA LEU A 862 19.57 -10.08 9.19
C LEU A 862 19.14 -11.14 10.22
N LYS A 863 19.19 -12.43 9.86
CA LYS A 863 18.88 -13.57 10.72
C LYS A 863 19.52 -14.84 10.20
N ASN A 864 19.88 -15.76 11.09
CA ASN A 864 20.35 -17.10 10.72
C ASN A 864 19.22 -17.90 10.04
N LEU A 865 19.32 -18.08 8.73
CA LEU A 865 18.38 -18.86 7.92
C LEU A 865 18.72 -20.34 7.92
N LYS A 866 17.67 -21.17 7.94
CA LYS A 866 17.74 -22.64 7.90
C LYS A 866 16.90 -23.17 6.72
N PRO A 867 17.12 -24.41 6.22
CA PRO A 867 16.36 -25.02 5.13
C PRO A 867 14.84 -24.75 5.15
N ARG A 868 14.19 -25.04 6.28
CA ARG A 868 12.76 -24.77 6.51
C ARG A 868 12.30 -23.34 6.22
N HIS A 869 13.17 -22.34 6.41
CA HIS A 869 12.82 -20.94 6.17
C HIS A 869 12.76 -20.61 4.68
N LEU A 870 13.53 -21.31 3.84
CA LEU A 870 13.44 -21.23 2.38
C LEU A 870 12.16 -21.92 1.92
N GLU A 871 11.87 -23.12 2.44
CA GLU A 871 10.61 -23.85 2.19
C GLU A 871 9.38 -23.01 2.56
N GLU A 872 9.39 -22.36 3.73
CA GLU A 872 8.35 -21.42 4.19
C GLU A 872 8.19 -20.18 3.29
N MET A 873 9.21 -19.78 2.53
CA MET A 873 9.14 -18.67 1.57
C MET A 873 8.68 -19.17 0.20
N ARG A 874 9.26 -20.27 -0.31
CA ARG A 874 8.87 -20.94 -1.56
C ARG A 874 7.42 -21.42 -1.57
N LYS A 875 6.84 -21.71 -0.41
CA LYS A 875 5.42 -22.05 -0.27
C LYS A 875 4.48 -20.84 -0.42
N LYS A 876 4.97 -19.60 -0.21
CA LYS A 876 4.18 -18.36 -0.35
C LYS A 876 4.23 -17.82 -1.78
N THR A 877 5.34 -18.03 -2.49
CA THR A 877 5.48 -17.69 -3.91
C THR A 877 4.55 -18.46 -4.85
N GLY A 878 4.04 -19.61 -4.40
CA GLY A 878 3.17 -20.50 -5.19
C GLY A 878 1.84 -19.86 -5.59
N ILE A 879 1.47 -19.97 -6.87
CA ILE A 879 0.10 -19.68 -7.30
C ILE A 879 -0.84 -20.80 -6.84
N ASN A 880 -2.07 -20.43 -6.47
CA ASN A 880 -3.17 -21.36 -6.29
C ASN A 880 -4.34 -20.97 -7.21
N CYS A 881 -4.56 -21.74 -8.28
CA CYS A 881 -5.70 -21.56 -9.18
C CYS A 881 -6.94 -22.25 -8.61
N ARG A 882 -7.95 -21.47 -8.21
CA ARG A 882 -9.20 -22.03 -7.68
C ARG A 882 -10.04 -22.63 -8.81
N LYS A 883 -10.24 -23.95 -8.77
CA LYS A 883 -11.18 -24.64 -9.67
C LYS A 883 -12.59 -24.08 -9.52
N VAL A 884 -13.31 -24.03 -10.65
CA VAL A 884 -14.65 -23.48 -10.80
C VAL A 884 -15.67 -24.27 -9.96
N THR A 885 -16.45 -23.58 -9.12
CA THR A 885 -17.48 -24.17 -8.21
C THR A 885 -18.89 -23.62 -8.45
N SER A 886 -19.10 -22.88 -9.53
CA SER A 886 -20.35 -22.21 -9.92
C SER A 886 -20.29 -21.91 -11.42
N PRO A 887 -21.41 -21.64 -12.11
CA PRO A 887 -21.43 -21.48 -13.57
C PRO A 887 -20.75 -20.18 -14.03
N SER A 888 -19.41 -20.20 -14.11
CA SER A 888 -18.65 -19.30 -14.96
C SER A 888 -19.01 -19.54 -16.42
N ARG A 889 -19.05 -18.48 -17.24
CA ARG A 889 -18.95 -18.64 -18.68
C ARG A 889 -17.47 -18.69 -19.06
N ASP A 890 -17.16 -19.24 -20.23
CA ASP A 890 -15.83 -19.11 -20.80
C ASP A 890 -15.50 -17.63 -21.07
N CYS A 891 -14.21 -17.30 -21.05
CA CYS A 891 -13.74 -16.05 -21.62
C CYS A 891 -13.33 -16.28 -23.08
N LYS A 892 -13.97 -15.53 -23.97
CA LYS A 892 -13.68 -15.46 -25.40
C LYS A 892 -13.50 -13.98 -25.78
N PRO A 893 -12.30 -13.40 -25.65
CA PRO A 893 -12.11 -11.95 -25.76
C PRO A 893 -12.31 -11.41 -27.19
N LEU A 894 -12.43 -12.29 -28.19
CA LEU A 894 -12.84 -11.97 -29.57
C LEU A 894 -14.36 -11.81 -29.74
N GLU A 895 -15.18 -12.41 -28.86
CA GLU A 895 -16.65 -12.30 -28.92
C GLU A 895 -17.17 -11.17 -28.02
N ALA A 896 -16.60 -11.00 -26.82
CA ALA A 896 -16.95 -9.94 -25.89
C ALA A 896 -15.84 -9.71 -24.83
N PRO A 897 -15.75 -8.53 -24.21
CA PRO A 897 -14.79 -8.27 -23.15
C PRO A 897 -14.99 -9.19 -21.93
N CYS A 898 -13.87 -9.61 -21.33
CA CYS A 898 -13.81 -10.44 -20.13
C CYS A 898 -13.35 -9.65 -18.91
N LEU A 899 -13.71 -10.16 -17.73
CA LEU A 899 -13.38 -9.53 -16.45
C LEU A 899 -13.06 -10.58 -15.40
N PHE A 900 -11.88 -10.47 -14.79
CA PHE A 900 -11.38 -11.35 -13.74
C PHE A 900 -11.15 -10.56 -12.45
N TYR A 901 -11.05 -11.26 -11.31
CA TYR A 901 -10.62 -10.66 -10.04
C TYR A 901 -9.32 -11.36 -9.60
N VAL A 902 -8.20 -10.91 -10.16
CA VAL A 902 -6.90 -11.64 -10.17
C VAL A 902 -6.18 -11.68 -8.82
N ASP A 903 -6.75 -11.05 -7.80
CA ASP A 903 -6.33 -11.16 -6.40
C ASP A 903 -6.79 -12.48 -5.74
N ASP A 904 -7.96 -13.02 -6.14
CA ASP A 904 -8.45 -14.35 -5.74
C ASP A 904 -8.36 -15.40 -6.87
N ASP A 905 -8.31 -14.96 -8.12
CA ASP A 905 -8.18 -15.78 -9.33
C ASP A 905 -6.96 -15.34 -10.18
N PRO A 906 -5.73 -15.50 -9.68
CA PRO A 906 -4.51 -15.11 -10.37
C PRO A 906 -4.25 -15.86 -11.68
N CYS A 907 -5.11 -16.83 -12.03
CA CYS A 907 -4.98 -17.67 -13.21
C CYS A 907 -6.06 -17.35 -14.26
N GLU A 908 -6.91 -16.34 -14.04
CA GLU A 908 -7.92 -15.87 -15.02
C GLU A 908 -8.89 -16.98 -15.49
N MET A 909 -9.34 -17.83 -14.55
CA MET A 909 -10.24 -18.97 -14.83
C MET A 909 -11.73 -18.60 -14.84
N ASN A 910 -12.15 -17.60 -14.07
CA ASN A 910 -13.55 -17.30 -13.79
C ASN A 910 -13.96 -15.96 -14.44
N ASN A 911 -14.64 -16.00 -15.58
CA ASN A 911 -15.09 -14.79 -16.28
C ASN A 911 -16.34 -14.20 -15.61
N LEU A 912 -16.18 -13.00 -15.02
CA LEU A 912 -17.20 -12.30 -14.26
C LEU A 912 -17.92 -11.19 -15.03
N ALA A 913 -17.57 -10.93 -16.30
CA ALA A 913 -18.08 -9.79 -17.08
C ALA A 913 -19.61 -9.69 -17.10
N HIS A 914 -20.29 -10.77 -17.54
CA HIS A 914 -21.76 -10.89 -17.56
C HIS A 914 -22.40 -10.70 -16.17
N PHE A 915 -21.70 -11.06 -15.10
CA PHE A 915 -22.19 -10.95 -13.73
C PHE A 915 -21.87 -9.58 -13.08
N ARG A 916 -21.13 -8.70 -13.76
CA ARG A 916 -20.63 -7.43 -13.22
C ARG A 916 -20.72 -6.26 -14.23
N PRO A 917 -21.83 -6.05 -14.97
CA PRO A 917 -21.94 -5.02 -16.01
C PRO A 917 -21.62 -3.60 -15.51
N THR A 918 -21.97 -3.26 -14.26
CA THR A 918 -21.62 -1.96 -13.67
C THR A 918 -20.10 -1.79 -13.45
N ARG A 919 -19.34 -2.88 -13.23
CA ARG A 919 -17.87 -2.83 -13.14
C ARG A 919 -17.26 -2.67 -14.54
N MET A 920 -17.82 -3.34 -15.55
CA MET A 920 -17.44 -3.18 -16.95
C MET A 920 -17.50 -1.70 -17.36
N ALA A 921 -18.67 -1.07 -17.24
CA ALA A 921 -18.89 0.33 -17.61
C ALA A 921 -17.98 1.34 -16.88
N ILE A 922 -17.60 1.06 -15.63
CA ILE A 922 -16.64 1.89 -14.87
C ILE A 922 -15.21 1.76 -15.43
N ILE A 923 -14.81 0.56 -15.85
CA ILE A 923 -13.50 0.30 -16.45
C ILE A 923 -13.46 0.84 -17.89
N GLU A 924 -14.48 0.55 -18.69
CA GLU A 924 -14.64 1.04 -20.07
C GLU A 924 -14.57 2.58 -20.13
N LYS A 925 -15.24 3.30 -19.22
CA LYS A 925 -15.13 4.76 -19.14
C LYS A 925 -13.72 5.26 -18.79
N ARG A 926 -12.94 4.50 -18.01
CA ARG A 926 -11.53 4.84 -17.71
C ARG A 926 -10.61 4.48 -18.89
N LEU A 927 -10.91 3.40 -19.61
CA LEU A 927 -10.20 3.04 -20.84
C LEU A 927 -10.43 4.08 -21.94
N GLN A 928 -11.65 4.60 -22.09
CA GLN A 928 -11.95 5.71 -23.00
C GLN A 928 -11.05 6.93 -22.70
N TYR A 929 -10.98 7.39 -21.44
CA TYR A 929 -10.07 8.48 -21.05
C TYR A 929 -8.61 8.15 -21.42
N LEU A 930 -8.14 6.93 -21.15
CA LEU A 930 -6.76 6.54 -21.46
C LEU A 930 -6.51 6.54 -22.98
N GLN A 931 -7.48 6.11 -23.78
CA GLN A 931 -7.46 6.16 -25.26
C GLN A 931 -7.48 7.60 -25.79
N GLU A 932 -8.17 8.52 -25.12
CA GLU A 932 -8.20 9.95 -25.44
C GLU A 932 -6.89 10.67 -25.07
N THR A 933 -6.08 10.13 -24.14
CA THR A 933 -4.82 10.76 -23.67
C THR A 933 -3.53 10.07 -24.10
N MET A 934 -3.59 8.84 -24.64
CA MET A 934 -2.41 8.07 -25.01
C MET A 934 -1.71 8.61 -26.27
N THR A 935 -0.40 8.40 -26.37
CA THR A 935 0.36 8.72 -27.58
C THR A 935 0.00 7.71 -28.69
N PRO A 936 -0.32 8.14 -29.92
CA PRO A 936 -0.56 7.21 -31.04
C PRO A 936 0.63 6.27 -31.31
N PRO A 937 0.41 5.08 -31.91
CA PRO A 937 1.49 4.12 -32.16
C PRO A 937 2.59 4.73 -33.03
N GLY A 938 3.81 4.79 -32.52
CA GLY A 938 4.95 5.45 -33.18
C GLY A 938 5.68 4.57 -34.20
N ASN A 939 5.04 3.52 -34.70
CA ASN A 939 5.61 2.58 -35.67
C ASN A 939 5.79 3.25 -37.03
N LEU A 940 6.90 2.97 -37.71
CA LEU A 940 7.20 3.52 -39.03
C LEU A 940 7.44 2.39 -40.04
N PRO A 941 7.22 2.62 -41.35
CA PRO A 941 7.50 1.61 -42.38
C PRO A 941 8.94 1.11 -42.31
N ARG A 942 9.10 -0.22 -42.38
CA ARG A 942 10.39 -0.91 -42.51
C ARG A 942 11.16 -0.38 -43.72
N ASN A 943 12.47 -0.15 -43.56
CA ASN A 943 13.30 0.53 -44.56
C ASN A 943 14.44 -0.37 -45.07
N SER A 944 14.40 -0.72 -46.36
CA SER A 944 15.39 -1.61 -47.00
C SER A 944 16.82 -1.08 -47.00
N ALA A 945 17.05 0.23 -46.76
CA ALA A 945 18.38 0.77 -46.55
C ALA A 945 19.07 0.28 -45.26
N ALA A 946 18.33 -0.36 -44.34
CA ALA A 946 18.91 -1.00 -43.15
C ALA A 946 19.56 -2.36 -43.44
N ASN A 947 19.31 -2.96 -44.61
CA ASN A 947 19.77 -4.29 -44.98
C ASN A 947 21.29 -4.46 -44.71
N PRO A 948 21.73 -5.39 -43.85
CA PRO A 948 23.14 -5.55 -43.49
C PRO A 948 24.04 -5.88 -44.69
N ALA A 949 23.51 -6.40 -45.79
CA ALA A 949 24.26 -6.59 -47.04
C ALA A 949 24.70 -5.28 -47.71
N LEU A 950 24.15 -4.13 -47.31
CA LEU A 950 24.59 -2.78 -47.71
C LEU A 950 25.65 -2.19 -46.77
N HIS A 951 25.95 -2.87 -45.65
CA HIS A 951 26.78 -2.38 -44.54
C HIS A 951 27.75 -3.46 -44.06
N ASP A 952 28.49 -4.09 -44.98
CA ASP A 952 29.52 -5.11 -44.71
C ASP A 952 29.05 -6.29 -43.83
N GLY A 953 27.77 -6.66 -43.92
CA GLY A 953 27.15 -7.73 -43.13
C GLY A 953 26.92 -7.35 -41.67
N ILE A 954 26.70 -6.07 -41.36
CA ILE A 954 26.57 -5.54 -39.99
C ILE A 954 25.27 -4.74 -39.83
N TRP A 955 24.56 -4.95 -38.72
CA TRP A 955 23.45 -4.08 -38.31
C TRP A 955 24.01 -2.78 -37.70
N THR A 956 23.64 -1.64 -38.28
CA THR A 956 24.29 -0.34 -38.00
C THR A 956 23.31 0.83 -38.21
N TRP A 957 23.73 2.06 -37.94
CA TRP A 957 22.90 3.28 -38.04
C TRP A 957 22.82 3.84 -39.48
N TRP A 958 22.11 3.13 -40.35
CA TRP A 958 22.11 3.36 -41.80
C TRP A 958 21.78 4.79 -42.27
N PHE A 959 21.06 5.60 -41.49
CA PHE A 959 20.71 6.99 -41.88
C PHE A 959 21.90 7.94 -42.02
N GLU A 960 23.00 7.71 -41.29
CA GLU A 960 24.22 8.53 -41.43
C GLU A 960 25.18 8.00 -42.50
N LEU A 961 24.99 6.73 -42.91
CA LEU A 961 25.78 6.11 -43.98
C LEU A 961 25.20 6.43 -45.36
N MET A 962 23.89 6.65 -45.47
CA MET A 962 23.22 7.20 -46.67
C MET A 962 23.52 8.69 -46.96
N GLN A 963 24.38 9.34 -46.18
CA GLN A 963 24.81 10.74 -46.40
C GLN A 963 26.28 10.85 -46.84
N LYS A 964 26.83 9.74 -47.35
CA LYS A 964 28.13 9.65 -48.01
C LYS A 964 27.97 9.04 -49.41
#